data_AF-A0A1G9K2Q5-F1
#
_entry.id   AF-A0A1G9K2Q5-F1
#
_cell.length_a   1.000
_cell.length_b   1.000
_cell.length_c   1.000
_cell.angle_alpha   90.00
_cell.angle_beta   90.00
_cell.angle_gamma   90.00
#
_symmetry.space_group_name_H-M   'P 1'
#
loop_
_entity.id
_entity.type
_entity.pdbx_description
1 polymer ?
#
loop_
_entity_poly.entity_id
_entity_poly.type
_entity_poly.pdbx_seq_one_letter_code
_entity_poly.pdbx_strand_id
1 'polypeptide(L)'
;MHSSLHSRNRSVPAGTSWLELCDTFSLLRILCLAGLILLAGARPVRAQGSVLDRRISLEVNQVTVSEVLHSFEIQAGVTFVFSNSLLDTQRKVTLRYDKKTLSEALKDLLGDVARGVQVQGNRIFIKPVKGESRGTVTGSVRTSDGHPAPFVDVSVRGTGRGTLTDENGNYQIKNVPAGIRQLIIQLVGYTPLEQTVEIPENQTVSLDPISLREDSRTLQEVVVTANNQSFTRAESEFVAKMPLKNLENPQVYTSVTGELLREQLVVTYSDALRNVPGVVMQLENNSAGGSVTSRGFPTQSFLRNGVPGSIGSGTIDPANIETIEAIKGPSGSLYGSSLVSFGGLFNRVTKKPFASSRSEITYTAGGFGLSRLSADINTPLNPEKTLLLRVNAARHHERSFQDAGFKTYSFVSPVLVYKLSDRTTASLEAEYRSEKSNSFYRLFADGALTTGARSPKDLKLDFNRRFYGDDIVANSGNANVYLQLDHRFSDRWQSRTNVTYLSGTLNGMSGYMSMKAGNDSLIRYLGYTEYQNIAATDLQQNFTGDFRIGSLRSRLLAGLEYYTSTTKSSAAPTIPFDIISASTPGRAYTALNRLAALDRFSTLTFTKGSARQNTYSAYVQEVLNVTPQLALLASLRLDYFDNLGTQNLTLGTTAGKYTQTAFSPKLGFTYQVIPEQVSVFGNYLNGFQNIAPLTQPDGTISTFKPSQANQWEAGVKFDAFQSRLSGSLSYYAIQVTDVTRADYPDRPAFTVQDGNQYSRGIEAQVVAQPVPGLSLIAGYAYNNSKYQKINATLDGLRPSNAGPEHTVNFWLSYGIRKGIWRGFGIGFGGNYAGENAVILSTASRYTLPSYFVLGAGASYDHTRFRLNLKADNLTDQRYWVGWSTTIPQMPARVSASVTLKL
;
A
#
# COMPACT_ATOMS: atom_id res chain seq x y z
N MET A 1 -2.59 23.05 74.74
CA MET A 1 -2.08 24.42 74.49
C MET A 1 -0.85 24.33 73.61
N HIS A 2 -0.69 25.29 72.69
CA HIS A 2 0.36 25.46 71.69
C HIS A 2 1.80 25.14 72.14
N SER A 3 2.64 24.61 71.23
CA SER A 3 3.71 25.36 70.54
C SER A 3 4.92 24.50 70.09
N SER A 4 5.41 24.77 68.86
CA SER A 4 6.82 24.75 68.37
C SER A 4 7.66 23.46 68.46
N LEU A 5 8.64 23.11 67.60
CA LEU A 5 9.16 23.44 66.25
C LEU A 5 10.39 22.50 66.06
N HIS A 6 10.76 22.19 64.80
CA HIS A 6 12.04 21.57 64.33
C HIS A 6 12.25 20.07 64.64
N SER A 7 12.80 19.19 63.79
CA SER A 7 13.43 19.27 62.46
C SER A 7 13.61 17.86 61.82
N ARG A 8 13.88 17.85 60.50
CA ARG A 8 14.64 16.89 59.66
C ARG A 8 13.92 16.04 58.61
N ASN A 9 14.20 16.45 57.37
CA ASN A 9 14.69 15.70 56.20
C ASN A 9 13.91 14.49 55.65
N ARG A 10 13.27 14.71 54.49
CA ARG A 10 13.46 13.86 53.29
C ARG A 10 13.44 14.71 52.02
N SER A 11 14.54 14.62 51.28
CA SER A 11 14.82 15.23 49.99
C SER A 11 14.06 14.53 48.86
N VAL A 12 13.39 15.33 48.02
CA VAL A 12 12.80 14.94 46.72
C VAL A 12 13.72 15.48 45.63
N PRO A 13 14.12 14.71 44.60
CA PRO A 13 14.80 15.28 43.46
C PRO A 13 13.76 15.82 42.46
N ALA A 14 13.73 17.15 42.33
CA ALA A 14 13.20 17.84 41.17
C ALA A 14 14.32 17.98 40.13
N GLY A 15 14.03 17.69 38.87
CA GLY A 15 15.00 17.88 37.78
C GLY A 15 14.64 17.18 36.48
N THR A 16 13.49 17.49 35.89
CA THR A 16 13.29 17.34 34.43
C THR A 16 13.09 18.74 33.86
N SER A 17 14.14 19.21 33.19
CA SER A 17 14.22 20.51 32.55
C SER A 17 13.23 20.62 31.40
N TRP A 18 12.45 21.71 31.40
CA TRP A 18 11.56 22.18 30.34
C TRP A 18 12.25 22.51 28.98
N LEU A 19 13.51 22.10 28.80
CA LEU A 19 14.34 22.38 27.63
C LEU A 19 14.37 21.25 26.59
N GLU A 20 13.88 20.04 26.89
CA GLU A 20 13.82 18.93 25.92
C GLU A 20 12.53 18.90 25.07
N LEU A 21 11.55 19.76 25.38
CA LEU A 21 10.33 19.95 24.58
C LEU A 21 10.50 20.97 23.44
N CYS A 22 11.63 21.67 23.36
CA CYS A 22 11.88 22.68 22.33
C CYS A 22 12.48 22.13 21.03
N ASP A 23 13.05 20.92 21.02
CA ASP A 23 13.64 20.34 19.80
C ASP A 23 12.63 19.62 18.89
N THR A 24 11.42 19.33 19.38
CA THR A 24 10.34 18.72 18.59
C THR A 24 9.45 19.73 17.85
N PHE A 25 9.53 21.03 18.19
CA PHE A 25 8.81 22.10 17.49
C PHE A 25 9.58 22.74 16.32
N SER A 26 10.87 22.43 16.20
CA SER A 26 11.77 22.95 15.16
C SER A 26 11.45 22.39 13.76
N LEU A 27 11.00 21.14 13.68
CA LEU A 27 10.62 20.47 12.43
C LEU A 27 9.27 20.94 11.87
N LEU A 28 8.33 21.32 12.73
CA LEU A 28 7.02 21.85 12.30
C LEU A 28 7.13 23.27 11.70
N ARG A 29 8.10 24.08 12.19
CA ARG A 29 8.37 25.41 11.64
C ARG A 29 9.03 25.39 10.26
N ILE A 30 9.83 24.36 9.94
CA ILE A 30 10.43 24.19 8.61
C ILE A 30 9.37 23.79 7.57
N LEU A 31 8.36 23.01 7.96
CA LEU A 31 7.20 22.68 7.10
C LEU A 31 6.25 23.88 6.88
N CYS A 32 6.13 24.79 7.85
CA CYS A 32 5.36 26.03 7.68
C CYS A 32 6.09 27.12 6.86
N LEU A 33 7.43 27.19 6.89
CA LEU A 33 8.19 28.22 6.15
C LEU A 33 8.20 27.98 4.62
N ALA A 34 8.04 26.75 4.16
CA ALA A 34 7.94 26.42 2.73
C ALA A 34 6.61 26.91 2.09
N GLY A 35 5.59 27.22 2.90
CA GLY A 35 4.29 27.73 2.43
C GLY A 35 4.22 29.23 2.18
N LEU A 36 5.20 30.03 2.64
CA LEU A 36 5.08 31.50 2.73
C LEU A 36 6.00 32.29 1.78
N ILE A 37 6.87 31.64 0.99
CA ILE A 37 7.79 32.32 0.05
C ILE A 37 7.23 32.43 -1.39
N LEU A 38 5.95 32.07 -1.62
CA LEU A 38 5.31 32.13 -2.94
C LEU A 38 4.52 33.42 -3.25
N LEU A 39 4.64 34.47 -2.42
CA LEU A 39 3.88 35.73 -2.60
C LEU A 39 4.74 36.98 -2.39
N ALA A 40 5.68 37.28 -3.29
CA ALA A 40 6.18 38.65 -3.51
C ALA A 40 7.02 38.75 -4.78
N GLY A 41 6.48 39.35 -5.84
CA GLY A 41 7.23 39.58 -7.08
C GLY A 41 6.47 40.39 -8.12
N ALA A 42 6.09 41.63 -7.80
CA ALA A 42 5.64 42.59 -8.80
C ALA A 42 6.44 43.89 -8.67
N ARG A 43 7.23 44.22 -9.71
CA ARG A 43 7.88 45.52 -9.89
C ARG A 43 7.08 46.36 -10.90
N PRO A 44 7.06 47.70 -10.79
CA PRO A 44 6.28 48.55 -11.69
C PRO A 44 6.98 48.72 -13.05
N VAL A 45 6.16 48.78 -14.12
CA VAL A 45 6.58 48.96 -15.51
C VAL A 45 6.54 50.45 -15.85
N ARG A 46 7.66 50.98 -16.38
CA ARG A 46 7.73 52.31 -17.01
C ARG A 46 6.96 52.32 -18.34
N ALA A 47 6.25 53.40 -18.62
CA ALA A 47 5.56 53.62 -19.88
C ALA A 47 6.55 53.65 -21.06
N GLN A 48 6.34 52.77 -22.04
CA GLN A 48 6.96 52.76 -23.37
C GLN A 48 5.83 52.77 -24.40
N GLY A 49 6.05 53.40 -25.55
CA GLY A 49 5.08 53.46 -26.66
C GLY A 49 4.53 52.09 -27.07
N SER A 50 3.40 52.10 -27.78
CA SER A 50 2.66 50.90 -28.18
C SER A 50 3.61 49.85 -28.78
N VAL A 51 3.69 48.68 -28.15
CA VAL A 51 4.57 47.58 -28.60
C VAL A 51 4.24 47.11 -30.03
N LEU A 52 3.05 47.44 -30.54
CA LEU A 52 2.63 47.13 -31.91
C LEU A 52 3.31 47.98 -32.99
N ASP A 53 3.88 49.14 -32.62
CA ASP A 53 4.57 50.04 -33.57
C ASP A 53 6.06 49.68 -33.73
N ARG A 54 6.56 48.70 -32.96
CA ARG A 54 7.92 48.20 -33.08
C ARG A 54 8.13 47.59 -34.46
N ARG A 55 9.24 47.94 -35.11
CA ARG A 55 9.58 47.47 -36.44
C ARG A 55 10.37 46.17 -36.36
N ILE A 56 10.00 45.20 -37.18
CA ILE A 56 10.66 43.90 -37.28
C ILE A 56 11.14 43.67 -38.72
N SER A 57 12.25 42.94 -38.85
CA SER A 57 12.77 42.46 -40.12
C SER A 57 12.97 40.95 -40.04
N LEU A 58 12.34 40.20 -40.93
CA LEU A 58 12.34 38.74 -40.88
C LEU A 58 12.31 38.18 -42.29
N GLU A 59 13.24 37.28 -42.62
CA GLU A 59 13.22 36.52 -43.86
C GLU A 59 13.27 35.03 -43.51
N VAL A 60 12.18 34.31 -43.78
CA VAL A 60 12.00 32.90 -43.44
C VAL A 60 11.35 32.16 -44.59
N ASN A 61 11.76 30.90 -44.81
CA ASN A 61 11.22 30.04 -45.85
C ASN A 61 10.78 28.70 -45.24
N GLN A 62 9.51 28.33 -45.42
CA GLN A 62 8.93 27.07 -44.92
C GLN A 62 9.05 26.86 -43.39
N VAL A 63 8.91 27.94 -42.61
CA VAL A 63 9.00 27.95 -41.13
C VAL A 63 7.61 27.93 -40.50
N THR A 64 7.43 27.32 -39.34
CA THR A 64 6.12 27.22 -38.69
C THR A 64 5.64 28.58 -38.14
N VAL A 65 4.33 28.81 -38.10
CA VAL A 65 3.75 30.02 -37.48
C VAL A 65 4.23 30.19 -36.03
N SER A 66 4.41 29.09 -35.29
CA SER A 66 4.97 29.10 -33.92
C SER A 66 6.36 29.74 -33.87
N GLU A 67 7.25 29.35 -34.78
CA GLU A 67 8.62 29.84 -34.86
C GLU A 67 8.69 31.30 -35.35
N VAL A 68 7.77 31.71 -36.24
CA VAL A 68 7.63 33.10 -36.66
C VAL A 68 7.16 33.98 -35.51
N LEU A 69 6.14 33.56 -34.75
CA LEU A 69 5.68 34.28 -33.56
C LEU A 69 6.80 34.40 -32.52
N HIS A 70 7.58 33.34 -32.30
CA HIS A 70 8.74 33.40 -31.41
C HIS A 70 9.81 34.38 -31.91
N SER A 71 10.05 34.45 -33.22
CA SER A 71 10.94 35.44 -33.81
C SER A 71 10.45 36.88 -33.58
N PHE A 72 9.13 37.11 -33.61
CA PHE A 72 8.53 38.39 -33.24
C PHE A 72 8.68 38.70 -31.75
N GLU A 73 8.54 37.72 -30.86
CA GLU A 73 8.75 37.89 -29.41
C GLU A 73 10.16 38.40 -29.11
N ILE A 74 11.17 37.82 -29.77
CA ILE A 74 12.58 38.19 -29.60
C ILE A 74 12.83 39.60 -30.14
N GLN A 75 12.42 39.90 -31.38
CA GLN A 75 12.72 41.19 -32.01
C GLN A 75 11.92 42.35 -31.40
N ALA A 76 10.66 42.11 -31.07
CA ALA A 76 9.79 43.14 -30.52
C ALA A 76 9.73 43.15 -28.99
N GLY A 77 10.42 42.25 -28.28
CA GLY A 77 10.45 42.21 -26.81
C GLY A 77 9.07 42.01 -26.17
N VAL A 78 8.24 41.17 -26.78
CA VAL A 78 6.86 40.86 -26.36
C VAL A 78 6.69 39.37 -26.08
N THR A 79 5.56 38.99 -25.49
CA THR A 79 5.14 37.58 -25.33
C THR A 79 3.73 37.40 -25.87
N PHE A 80 3.51 36.43 -26.75
CA PHE A 80 2.17 36.10 -27.23
C PHE A 80 1.47 35.15 -26.27
N VAL A 81 0.19 35.44 -26.02
CA VAL A 81 -0.68 34.60 -25.18
C VAL A 81 -1.90 34.23 -26.00
N PHE A 82 -2.04 32.94 -26.33
CA PHE A 82 -3.13 32.40 -27.12
C PHE A 82 -3.40 30.94 -26.75
N SER A 83 -4.59 30.44 -27.10
CA SER A 83 -4.88 29.01 -27.03
C SER A 83 -4.39 28.33 -28.30
N ASN A 84 -3.76 27.15 -28.19
CA ASN A 84 -3.39 26.33 -29.36
C ASN A 84 -4.60 25.94 -30.22
N SER A 85 -5.83 26.07 -29.70
CA SER A 85 -7.06 25.86 -30.45
C SER A 85 -7.46 27.04 -31.35
N LEU A 86 -6.85 28.21 -31.21
CA LEU A 86 -7.20 29.43 -31.94
C LEU A 86 -6.39 29.60 -33.23
N LEU A 87 -5.22 28.96 -33.30
CA LEU A 87 -4.22 29.22 -34.33
C LEU A 87 -3.54 27.90 -34.71
N ASP A 88 -3.49 27.61 -36.01
CA ASP A 88 -2.67 26.51 -36.51
C ASP A 88 -1.19 26.91 -36.45
N THR A 89 -0.57 26.59 -35.31
CA THR A 89 0.83 26.90 -35.03
C THR A 89 1.82 26.08 -35.86
N GLN A 90 1.36 24.99 -36.49
CA GLN A 90 2.21 24.09 -37.29
C GLN A 90 2.18 24.42 -38.79
N ARG A 91 1.26 25.29 -39.23
CA ARG A 91 1.23 25.81 -40.60
C ARG A 91 2.59 26.41 -40.97
N LYS A 92 3.16 25.98 -42.10
CA LYS A 92 4.41 26.53 -42.63
C LYS A 92 4.15 27.77 -43.48
N VAL A 93 4.99 28.79 -43.33
CA VAL A 93 4.91 30.06 -44.06
C VAL A 93 6.28 30.48 -44.58
N THR A 94 6.26 31.24 -45.68
CA THR A 94 7.45 31.92 -46.25
C THR A 94 7.15 33.41 -46.23
N LEU A 95 7.97 34.18 -45.51
CA LEU A 95 7.74 35.60 -45.23
C LEU A 95 9.03 36.39 -45.41
N ARG A 96 8.90 37.60 -45.96
CA ARG A 96 9.99 38.57 -46.05
C ARG A 96 9.49 39.94 -45.62
N TYR A 97 9.98 40.41 -44.49
CA TYR A 97 9.68 41.71 -43.91
C TYR A 97 10.95 42.52 -43.76
N ASP A 98 10.90 43.79 -44.18
CA ASP A 98 11.93 44.77 -43.91
C ASP A 98 11.33 45.96 -43.16
N LYS A 99 11.72 46.14 -41.89
CA LYS A 99 11.30 47.24 -41.02
C LYS A 99 9.78 47.46 -40.97
N LYS A 100 9.01 46.37 -41.06
CA LYS A 100 7.55 46.36 -41.02
C LYS A 100 7.06 46.45 -39.58
N THR A 101 5.96 47.15 -39.30
CA THR A 101 5.46 47.22 -37.92
C THR A 101 4.95 45.86 -37.46
N LEU A 102 5.07 45.59 -36.15
CA LEU A 102 4.57 44.34 -35.57
C LEU A 102 3.06 44.17 -35.83
N SER A 103 2.29 45.26 -35.80
CA SER A 103 0.86 45.23 -36.15
C SER A 103 0.60 44.70 -37.56
N GLU A 104 1.33 45.20 -38.56
CA GLU A 104 1.14 44.79 -39.95
C GLU A 104 1.67 43.37 -40.18
N ALA A 105 2.79 43.01 -39.55
CA ALA A 105 3.33 41.66 -39.64
C ALA A 105 2.40 40.61 -38.99
N LEU A 106 1.71 40.97 -37.89
CA LEU A 106 0.68 40.13 -37.29
C LEU A 106 -0.55 40.01 -38.18
N LYS A 107 -0.94 41.07 -38.89
CA LYS A 107 -2.06 41.03 -39.85
C LYS A 107 -1.74 40.08 -41.01
N ASP A 108 -0.53 40.14 -41.56
CA ASP A 108 -0.08 39.24 -42.62
C ASP A 108 -0.01 37.78 -42.14
N LEU A 109 0.51 37.56 -40.94
CA LEU A 109 0.69 36.22 -40.39
C LEU A 109 -0.63 35.56 -39.96
N LEU A 110 -1.52 36.32 -39.31
CA LEU A 110 -2.69 35.80 -38.61
C LEU A 110 -4.02 36.01 -39.38
N GLY A 111 -4.03 36.81 -40.45
CA GLY A 111 -5.25 37.12 -41.19
C GLY A 111 -6.32 37.74 -40.29
N ASP A 112 -7.56 37.25 -40.39
CA ASP A 112 -8.69 37.78 -39.59
C ASP A 112 -8.54 37.58 -38.08
N VAL A 113 -7.75 36.60 -37.65
CA VAL A 113 -7.44 36.37 -36.23
C VAL A 113 -6.68 37.56 -35.63
N ALA A 114 -5.98 38.36 -36.46
CA ALA A 114 -5.33 39.59 -36.02
C ALA A 114 -6.31 40.62 -35.44
N ARG A 115 -7.62 40.57 -35.79
CA ARG A 115 -8.64 41.47 -35.23
C ARG A 115 -8.93 41.21 -33.75
N GLY A 116 -8.54 40.05 -33.23
CA GLY A 116 -8.67 39.67 -31.82
C GLY A 116 -7.45 39.98 -30.97
N VAL A 117 -6.46 40.70 -31.51
CA VAL A 117 -5.23 41.09 -30.82
C VAL A 117 -5.51 42.17 -29.77
N GLN A 118 -5.13 41.91 -28.52
CA GLN A 118 -5.19 42.87 -27.42
C GLN A 118 -3.82 42.99 -26.75
N VAL A 119 -3.38 44.22 -26.49
CA VAL A 119 -2.08 44.51 -25.88
C VAL A 119 -2.25 44.84 -24.41
N GLN A 120 -1.45 44.23 -23.55
CA GLN A 120 -1.36 44.57 -22.13
C GLN A 120 0.11 44.53 -21.68
N GLY A 121 0.73 45.71 -21.58
CA GLY A 121 2.19 45.80 -21.36
C GLY A 121 2.96 45.18 -22.52
N ASN A 122 3.92 44.29 -22.23
CA ASN A 122 4.65 43.52 -23.25
C ASN A 122 3.95 42.20 -23.63
N ARG A 123 2.71 41.97 -23.17
CA ARG A 123 1.95 40.77 -23.56
C ARG A 123 0.94 41.10 -24.65
N ILE A 124 0.91 40.27 -25.69
CA ILE A 124 -0.05 40.35 -26.78
C ILE A 124 -0.98 39.14 -26.69
N PHE A 125 -2.24 39.38 -26.33
CA PHE A 125 -3.28 38.37 -26.29
C PHE A 125 -3.92 38.22 -27.66
N ILE A 126 -3.94 37.02 -28.22
CA ILE A 126 -4.72 36.71 -29.42
C ILE A 126 -6.00 36.01 -28.95
N LYS A 127 -7.14 36.70 -29.09
CA LYS A 127 -8.45 36.22 -28.67
C LYS A 127 -9.35 35.96 -29.89
N PRO A 128 -10.41 35.15 -29.77
CA PRO A 128 -11.43 35.04 -30.81
C PRO A 128 -12.04 36.41 -31.13
N VAL A 129 -12.28 36.68 -32.41
CA VAL A 129 -12.95 37.90 -32.87
C VAL A 129 -14.40 37.87 -32.38
N LYS A 130 -14.81 38.88 -31.61
CA LYS A 130 -16.24 39.04 -31.25
C LYS A 130 -17.01 39.37 -32.53
N GLY A 131 -17.82 38.43 -33.00
CA GLY A 131 -18.69 38.62 -34.16
C GLY A 131 -18.97 37.39 -35.03
N GLU A 132 -18.53 36.19 -34.65
CA GLU A 132 -18.92 34.97 -35.41
C GLU A 132 -20.46 34.82 -35.43
N SER A 133 -21.00 34.65 -36.63
CA SER A 133 -22.36 34.16 -36.88
C SER A 133 -22.56 32.84 -36.13
N ARG A 134 -23.76 32.62 -35.57
CA ARG A 134 -24.05 31.47 -34.70
C ARG A 134 -25.21 30.66 -35.23
N GLY A 135 -25.14 29.35 -35.08
CA GLY A 135 -26.22 28.42 -35.34
C GLY A 135 -26.68 27.69 -34.08
N THR A 136 -27.65 26.80 -34.26
CA THR A 136 -28.12 25.85 -33.24
C THR A 136 -27.89 24.42 -33.74
N VAL A 137 -27.48 23.52 -32.85
CA VAL A 137 -27.34 22.09 -33.16
C VAL A 137 -28.35 21.32 -32.33
N THR A 138 -29.13 20.44 -32.96
CA THR A 138 -30.05 19.51 -32.30
C THR A 138 -29.73 18.07 -32.68
N GLY A 139 -30.05 17.12 -31.81
CA GLY A 139 -29.91 15.70 -32.12
C GLY A 139 -30.38 14.82 -30.98
N SER A 140 -30.19 13.51 -31.12
CA SER A 140 -30.45 12.54 -30.05
C SER A 140 -29.26 11.59 -29.89
N VAL A 141 -29.08 11.10 -28.66
CA VAL A 141 -28.08 10.09 -28.33
C VAL A 141 -28.81 8.85 -27.83
N ARG A 142 -28.38 7.70 -28.35
CA ARG A 142 -28.87 6.38 -27.97
C ARG A 142 -27.69 5.52 -27.50
N THR A 143 -27.99 4.52 -26.69
CA THR A 143 -27.04 3.45 -26.35
C THR A 143 -26.96 2.43 -27.50
N SER A 144 -25.93 1.58 -27.50
CA SER A 144 -25.71 0.57 -28.56
C SER A 144 -26.82 -0.48 -28.70
N ASP A 145 -27.67 -0.62 -27.68
CA ASP A 145 -28.87 -1.47 -27.66
C ASP A 145 -30.15 -0.73 -28.12
N GLY A 146 -30.03 0.53 -28.56
CA GLY A 146 -31.12 1.32 -29.16
C GLY A 146 -31.95 2.15 -28.19
N HIS A 147 -31.72 2.05 -26.88
CA HIS A 147 -32.44 2.86 -25.88
C HIS A 147 -31.97 4.32 -25.88
N PRO A 148 -32.84 5.29 -25.50
CA PRO A 148 -32.43 6.67 -25.29
C PRO A 148 -31.36 6.80 -24.20
N ALA A 149 -30.34 7.62 -24.43
CA ALA A 149 -29.25 7.86 -23.48
C ALA A 149 -29.42 9.22 -22.78
N PRO A 150 -29.97 9.27 -21.55
CA PRO A 150 -30.19 10.52 -20.83
C PRO A 150 -28.91 11.03 -20.16
N PHE A 151 -28.84 12.35 -19.93
CA PHE A 151 -27.75 13.03 -19.23
C PHE A 151 -26.34 12.85 -19.84
N VAL A 152 -26.26 12.63 -21.15
CA VAL A 152 -25.01 12.57 -21.92
C VAL A 152 -24.49 13.99 -22.14
N ASP A 153 -23.21 14.24 -21.88
CA ASP A 153 -22.56 15.52 -22.20
C ASP A 153 -22.31 15.62 -23.71
N VAL A 154 -22.87 16.64 -24.34
CA VAL A 154 -22.66 16.98 -25.75
C VAL A 154 -22.07 18.38 -25.81
N SER A 155 -20.79 18.48 -26.15
CA SER A 155 -20.05 19.74 -26.17
C SER A 155 -19.33 20.01 -27.49
N VAL A 156 -19.13 21.28 -27.83
CA VAL A 156 -18.48 21.71 -29.08
C VAL A 156 -17.03 22.07 -28.78
N ARG A 157 -16.09 21.30 -29.36
CA ARG A 157 -14.64 21.43 -29.10
C ARG A 157 -14.16 22.88 -29.29
N GLY A 158 -13.48 23.40 -28.27
CA GLY A 158 -12.81 24.71 -28.32
C GLY A 158 -13.73 25.93 -28.15
N THR A 159 -15.03 25.76 -27.91
CA THR A 159 -15.99 26.89 -27.84
C THR A 159 -16.61 27.12 -26.46
N GLY A 160 -16.43 26.19 -25.52
CA GLY A 160 -17.08 26.22 -24.20
C GLY A 160 -18.61 26.08 -24.24
N ARG A 161 -19.19 25.70 -25.39
CA ARG A 161 -20.62 25.45 -25.57
C ARG A 161 -20.90 23.95 -25.44
N GLY A 162 -21.93 23.60 -24.70
CA GLY A 162 -22.41 22.23 -24.55
C GLY A 162 -23.74 22.17 -23.81
N THR A 163 -24.33 20.98 -23.76
CA THR A 163 -25.56 20.69 -23.01
C THR A 163 -25.55 19.22 -22.60
N LEU A 164 -26.42 18.85 -21.66
CA LEU A 164 -26.77 17.46 -21.41
C LEU A 164 -27.96 17.03 -22.28
N THR A 165 -28.07 15.74 -22.59
CA THR A 165 -29.29 15.16 -23.15
C THR A 165 -30.41 15.07 -22.10
N ASP A 166 -31.67 15.19 -22.54
CA ASP A 166 -32.86 15.00 -21.72
C ASP A 166 -33.18 13.51 -21.44
N GLU A 167 -34.28 13.23 -20.74
CA GLU A 167 -34.72 11.85 -20.40
C GLU A 167 -35.00 10.98 -21.64
N ASN A 168 -35.27 11.60 -22.79
CA ASN A 168 -35.51 10.93 -24.07
C ASN A 168 -34.25 10.93 -24.96
N GLY A 169 -33.09 11.30 -24.40
CA GLY A 169 -31.80 11.32 -25.10
C GLY A 169 -31.62 12.49 -26.08
N ASN A 170 -32.50 13.49 -26.10
CA ASN A 170 -32.40 14.61 -27.03
C ASN A 170 -31.53 15.74 -26.47
N TYR A 171 -30.81 16.44 -27.34
CA TYR A 171 -30.02 17.62 -26.96
C TYR A 171 -30.24 18.80 -27.91
N GLN A 172 -30.05 20.02 -27.38
CA GLN A 172 -30.03 21.25 -28.16
C GLN A 172 -28.93 22.19 -27.66
N ILE A 173 -27.95 22.50 -28.51
CA ILE A 173 -26.88 23.46 -28.22
C ILE A 173 -27.14 24.72 -29.03
N LYS A 174 -27.53 25.80 -28.33
CA LYS A 174 -27.74 27.13 -28.95
C LYS A 174 -26.43 27.92 -28.98
N ASN A 175 -26.37 28.91 -29.87
CA ASN A 175 -25.26 29.87 -29.94
C ASN A 175 -23.90 29.23 -30.26
N VAL A 176 -23.88 28.22 -31.12
CA VAL A 176 -22.64 27.58 -31.57
C VAL A 176 -22.05 28.37 -32.74
N PRO A 177 -20.75 28.72 -32.73
CA PRO A 177 -20.11 29.37 -33.86
C PRO A 177 -20.29 28.61 -35.18
N ALA A 178 -20.69 29.33 -36.24
CA ALA A 178 -20.88 28.76 -37.57
C ALA A 178 -19.58 28.15 -38.17
N GLY A 179 -19.74 27.28 -39.16
CA GLY A 179 -18.67 26.55 -39.84
C GLY A 179 -18.52 25.09 -39.39
N ILE A 180 -17.47 24.42 -39.87
CA ILE A 180 -17.17 23.02 -39.52
C ILE A 180 -16.66 22.94 -38.08
N ARG A 181 -17.38 22.21 -37.22
CA ARG A 181 -17.08 22.02 -35.80
C ARG A 181 -17.03 20.54 -35.44
N GLN A 182 -16.36 20.22 -34.34
CA GLN A 182 -16.39 18.89 -33.74
C GLN A 182 -17.23 18.90 -32.48
N LEU A 183 -18.27 18.08 -32.47
CA LEU A 183 -18.99 17.70 -31.25
C LEU A 183 -18.24 16.59 -30.55
N ILE A 184 -18.17 16.68 -29.22
CA ILE A 184 -17.65 15.67 -28.33
C ILE A 184 -18.86 15.18 -27.52
N ILE A 185 -19.18 13.90 -27.66
CA ILE A 185 -20.29 13.26 -26.95
C ILE A 185 -19.70 12.29 -25.92
N GLN A 186 -19.99 12.50 -24.63
CA GLN A 186 -19.43 11.73 -23.52
C GLN A 186 -20.50 11.28 -22.54
N LEU A 187 -20.45 9.99 -22.22
CA LEU A 187 -21.23 9.37 -21.15
C LEU A 187 -20.28 8.52 -20.31
N VAL A 188 -20.44 8.57 -18.99
CA VAL A 188 -19.62 7.76 -18.07
C VAL A 188 -19.83 6.28 -18.39
N GLY A 189 -18.73 5.55 -18.60
CA GLY A 189 -18.75 4.13 -18.99
C GLY A 189 -18.89 3.88 -20.50
N TYR A 190 -18.79 4.92 -21.34
CA TYR A 190 -18.84 4.84 -22.81
C TYR A 190 -17.61 5.49 -23.44
N THR A 191 -17.20 5.01 -24.62
CA THR A 191 -16.07 5.62 -25.34
C THR A 191 -16.49 7.01 -25.85
N PRO A 192 -15.76 8.09 -25.57
CA PRO A 192 -16.04 9.42 -26.12
C PRO A 192 -16.12 9.37 -27.65
N LEU A 193 -17.19 9.91 -28.22
CA LEU A 193 -17.36 10.01 -29.67
C LEU A 193 -17.10 11.44 -30.14
N GLU A 194 -16.29 11.59 -31.17
CA GLU A 194 -16.08 12.86 -31.87
C GLU A 194 -16.86 12.85 -33.19
N GLN A 195 -17.82 13.76 -33.33
CA GLN A 195 -18.65 13.90 -34.54
C GLN A 195 -18.39 15.26 -35.19
N THR A 196 -17.95 15.26 -36.45
CA THR A 196 -17.82 16.49 -37.23
C THR A 196 -19.19 16.93 -37.75
N VAL A 197 -19.53 18.20 -37.57
CA VAL A 197 -20.78 18.82 -38.03
C VAL A 197 -20.48 20.17 -38.68
N GLU A 198 -21.12 20.46 -39.81
CA GLU A 198 -21.14 21.80 -40.39
C GLU A 198 -22.32 22.59 -39.82
N ILE A 199 -22.05 23.72 -39.19
CA ILE A 199 -23.06 24.54 -38.53
C ILE A 199 -23.39 25.74 -39.42
N PRO A 200 -24.58 25.78 -40.05
CA PRO A 200 -24.99 26.89 -40.90
C PRO A 200 -25.25 28.17 -40.10
N GLU A 201 -25.05 29.32 -40.73
CA GLU A 201 -25.25 30.64 -40.10
C GLU A 201 -26.74 30.88 -39.77
N ASN A 202 -27.03 31.27 -38.52
CA ASN A 202 -28.38 31.60 -38.02
C ASN A 202 -29.46 30.52 -38.27
N GLN A 203 -29.04 29.28 -38.52
CA GLN A 203 -29.92 28.15 -38.78
C GLN A 203 -29.71 27.04 -37.74
N THR A 204 -30.67 26.11 -37.70
CA THR A 204 -30.58 24.91 -36.87
C THR A 204 -30.18 23.73 -37.74
N VAL A 205 -29.11 23.03 -37.36
CA VAL A 205 -28.76 21.74 -37.95
C VAL A 205 -29.23 20.62 -37.02
N SER A 206 -29.95 19.64 -37.57
CA SER A 206 -30.38 18.45 -36.84
C SER A 206 -29.54 17.25 -37.27
N LEU A 207 -28.94 16.56 -36.31
CA LEU A 207 -28.12 15.38 -36.54
C LEU A 207 -28.94 14.11 -36.36
N ASP A 208 -28.58 13.08 -37.13
CA ASP A 208 -29.10 11.73 -36.96
C ASP A 208 -28.78 11.17 -35.57
N PRO A 209 -29.59 10.23 -35.03
CA PRO A 209 -29.34 9.63 -33.73
C PRO A 209 -27.93 9.03 -33.62
N ILE A 210 -27.21 9.45 -32.58
CA ILE A 210 -25.83 9.04 -32.33
C ILE A 210 -25.84 7.88 -31.34
N SER A 211 -25.29 6.73 -31.74
CA SER A 211 -25.17 5.56 -30.84
C SER A 211 -23.83 5.52 -30.12
N LEU A 212 -23.85 5.59 -28.78
CA LEU A 212 -22.66 5.41 -27.96
C LEU A 212 -22.34 3.92 -27.76
N ARG A 213 -21.06 3.58 -27.89
CA ARG A 213 -20.55 2.24 -27.61
C ARG A 213 -20.03 2.17 -26.18
N GLU A 214 -20.52 1.17 -25.43
CA GLU A 214 -20.04 0.91 -24.07
C GLU A 214 -18.53 0.78 -24.06
N ASP A 215 -17.91 1.48 -23.11
CA ASP A 215 -16.51 1.30 -22.81
C ASP A 215 -16.39 0.08 -21.91
N SER A 216 -16.17 -1.08 -22.52
CA SER A 216 -15.86 -2.32 -21.82
C SER A 216 -14.51 -2.28 -21.07
N ARG A 217 -13.94 -1.09 -20.82
CA ARG A 217 -12.72 -0.83 -20.05
C ARG A 217 -12.92 -0.74 -18.54
N THR A 218 -14.10 -1.02 -17.99
CA THR A 218 -14.24 -1.26 -16.53
C THR A 218 -13.69 -2.64 -16.12
N LEU A 219 -12.48 -2.97 -16.56
CA LEU A 219 -11.50 -3.70 -15.77
C LEU A 219 -10.51 -2.63 -15.37
N GLN A 220 -10.68 -2.09 -14.15
CA GLN A 220 -9.87 -1.03 -13.55
C GLN A 220 -8.56 -0.79 -14.30
N GLU A 221 -8.60 0.15 -15.25
CA GLU A 221 -7.40 0.94 -15.47
C GLU A 221 -7.23 1.66 -14.14
N VAL A 222 -6.34 1.17 -13.27
CA VAL A 222 -5.62 2.10 -12.43
C VAL A 222 -5.02 3.04 -13.47
N VAL A 223 -5.61 4.24 -13.57
CA VAL A 223 -5.22 5.29 -14.49
C VAL A 223 -3.76 5.60 -14.19
N VAL A 224 -2.86 4.84 -14.81
CA VAL A 224 -1.50 5.26 -15.06
C VAL A 224 -1.67 6.22 -16.23
N THR A 225 -2.22 7.41 -15.94
CA THR A 225 -1.99 8.53 -16.83
C THR A 225 -0.48 8.58 -16.96
N ALA A 226 0.04 8.30 -18.14
CA ALA A 226 1.47 8.21 -18.43
C ALA A 226 2.25 9.50 -18.10
N ASN A 227 1.59 10.51 -17.54
CA ASN A 227 2.12 11.79 -17.12
C ASN A 227 1.94 12.13 -15.63
N ASN A 228 1.34 11.29 -14.77
CA ASN A 228 1.31 11.51 -13.31
C ASN A 228 1.48 10.18 -12.54
N GLN A 229 2.65 9.98 -11.91
CA GLN A 229 2.86 8.92 -10.94
C GLN A 229 1.93 9.16 -9.73
N SER A 230 0.75 8.54 -9.69
CA SER A 230 -0.09 8.64 -8.50
C SER A 230 0.36 7.64 -7.45
N PHE A 231 0.88 8.14 -6.33
CA PHE A 231 1.23 7.35 -5.14
C PHE A 231 0.06 7.19 -4.17
N THR A 232 -1.14 7.55 -4.61
CA THR A 232 -2.38 7.48 -3.83
C THR A 232 -3.39 6.63 -4.58
N ARG A 233 -4.36 6.11 -3.82
CA ARG A 233 -5.54 5.45 -4.36
C ARG A 233 -6.75 6.11 -3.67
N ALA A 234 -7.63 6.70 -4.47
CA ALA A 234 -8.80 7.42 -3.95
C ALA A 234 -9.89 6.45 -3.43
N GLU A 235 -9.87 5.21 -3.89
CA GLU A 235 -10.85 4.17 -3.58
C GLU A 235 -10.19 2.79 -3.53
N SER A 236 -10.85 1.86 -2.86
CA SER A 236 -10.49 0.45 -2.84
C SER A 236 -11.75 -0.42 -2.78
N GLU A 237 -11.79 -1.48 -3.58
CA GLU A 237 -12.83 -2.50 -3.50
C GLU A 237 -12.62 -3.48 -2.35
N PHE A 238 -11.40 -3.59 -1.82
CA PHE A 238 -11.03 -4.64 -0.89
C PHE A 238 -11.19 -4.18 0.55
N VAL A 239 -10.80 -2.94 0.89
CA VAL A 239 -10.79 -2.46 2.29
C VAL A 239 -12.15 -2.59 2.97
N ALA A 240 -13.22 -2.31 2.24
CA ALA A 240 -14.59 -2.45 2.74
C ALA A 240 -15.34 -3.64 2.12
N LYS A 241 -14.66 -4.46 1.30
CA LYS A 241 -15.26 -5.48 0.42
C LYS A 241 -16.39 -4.93 -0.49
N MET A 242 -16.37 -3.64 -0.74
CA MET A 242 -17.27 -2.88 -1.63
C MET A 242 -16.52 -1.60 -2.07
N PRO A 243 -16.85 -1.02 -3.24
CA PRO A 243 -16.20 0.20 -3.70
C PRO A 243 -16.60 1.40 -2.83
N LEU A 244 -15.67 1.86 -1.98
CA LEU A 244 -15.81 3.09 -1.20
C LEU A 244 -14.60 4.01 -1.44
N LYS A 245 -14.88 5.30 -1.58
CA LYS A 245 -13.83 6.33 -1.53
C LYS A 245 -13.19 6.37 -0.15
N ASN A 246 -11.92 6.74 -0.07
CA ASN A 246 -11.22 6.88 1.21
C ASN A 246 -11.92 7.87 2.16
N LEU A 247 -12.45 8.98 1.63
CA LEU A 247 -13.18 10.00 2.39
C LEU A 247 -14.51 9.51 2.95
N GLU A 248 -15.11 8.48 2.35
CA GLU A 248 -16.38 7.88 2.79
C GLU A 248 -16.17 6.72 3.77
N ASN A 249 -14.99 6.09 3.76
CA ASN A 249 -14.67 4.96 4.63
C ASN A 249 -14.25 5.46 6.02
N PRO A 250 -14.94 5.09 7.12
CA PRO A 250 -14.55 5.51 8.46
C PRO A 250 -13.35 4.76 9.03
N GLN A 251 -12.82 3.73 8.34
CA GLN A 251 -11.61 3.00 8.77
C GLN A 251 -10.35 3.57 8.10
N VAL A 252 -9.26 3.70 8.84
CA VAL A 252 -7.97 4.18 8.31
C VAL A 252 -7.24 3.05 7.58
N TYR A 253 -6.71 3.37 6.40
CA TYR A 253 -5.83 2.49 5.66
C TYR A 253 -4.74 3.28 4.93
N THR A 254 -3.64 2.59 4.62
CA THR A 254 -2.54 3.11 3.82
C THR A 254 -2.39 2.26 2.56
N SER A 255 -2.15 2.90 1.42
CA SER A 255 -1.85 2.22 0.16
C SER A 255 -0.39 2.46 -0.23
N VAL A 256 0.39 1.39 -0.38
CA VAL A 256 1.75 1.40 -0.92
C VAL A 256 1.67 0.92 -2.36
N THR A 257 1.83 1.83 -3.32
CA THR A 257 1.57 1.55 -4.75
C THR A 257 2.74 0.85 -5.44
N GLY A 258 2.45 0.09 -6.49
CA GLY A 258 3.46 -0.54 -7.34
C GLY A 258 4.39 0.45 -8.03
N GLU A 259 3.93 1.70 -8.26
CA GLU A 259 4.79 2.79 -8.72
C GLU A 259 5.91 3.08 -7.71
N LEU A 260 5.57 3.21 -6.42
CA LEU A 260 6.55 3.47 -5.37
C LEU A 260 7.52 2.29 -5.23
N LEU A 261 7.01 1.05 -5.25
CA LEU A 261 7.86 -0.14 -5.14
C LEU A 261 8.87 -0.24 -6.29
N ARG A 262 8.46 0.10 -7.52
CA ARG A 262 9.36 0.13 -8.68
C ARG A 262 10.40 1.25 -8.57
N GLU A 263 9.99 2.44 -8.12
CA GLU A 263 10.90 3.58 -7.95
C GLU A 263 11.95 3.31 -6.87
N GLN A 264 11.55 2.66 -5.79
CA GLN A 264 12.43 2.22 -4.71
C GLN A 264 13.12 0.88 -4.99
N LEU A 265 13.09 0.35 -6.21
CA LEU A 265 13.76 -0.92 -6.59
C LEU A 265 13.51 -2.03 -5.55
N VAL A 266 12.28 -2.19 -5.10
CA VAL A 266 11.92 -3.15 -4.04
C VAL A 266 11.95 -4.57 -4.59
N VAL A 267 12.85 -5.40 -4.06
CA VAL A 267 13.07 -6.80 -4.50
C VAL A 267 12.58 -7.85 -3.49
N THR A 268 12.20 -7.42 -2.28
CA THR A 268 11.62 -8.28 -1.24
C THR A 268 10.31 -7.70 -0.73
N TYR A 269 9.38 -8.55 -0.29
CA TYR A 269 8.12 -8.07 0.29
C TYR A 269 8.29 -7.36 1.63
N SER A 270 9.24 -7.79 2.45
CA SER A 270 9.57 -7.14 3.74
C SER A 270 9.98 -5.68 3.55
N ASP A 271 10.71 -5.36 2.49
CA ASP A 271 11.08 -3.98 2.17
C ASP A 271 9.88 -3.14 1.75
N ALA A 272 8.88 -3.76 1.10
CA ALA A 272 7.64 -3.08 0.73
C ALA A 272 6.85 -2.62 1.98
N LEU A 273 6.80 -3.45 3.02
CA LEU A 273 6.09 -3.15 4.28
C LEU A 273 6.71 -1.98 5.06
N ARG A 274 8.01 -1.68 4.87
CA ARG A 274 8.67 -0.53 5.50
C ARG A 274 8.08 0.82 5.08
N ASN A 275 7.38 0.85 3.93
CA ASN A 275 6.68 2.06 3.47
C ASN A 275 5.36 2.32 4.21
N VAL A 276 4.90 1.40 5.05
CA VAL A 276 3.67 1.58 5.82
C VAL A 276 3.98 2.33 7.12
N PRO A 277 3.31 3.47 7.40
CA PRO A 277 3.46 4.19 8.66
C PRO A 277 3.11 3.33 9.87
N GLY A 278 3.89 3.44 10.95
CA GLY A 278 3.65 2.67 12.18
C GLY A 278 3.99 1.19 12.10
N VAL A 279 4.72 0.77 11.06
CA VAL A 279 5.10 -0.63 10.86
C VAL A 279 6.61 -0.81 11.02
N VAL A 280 6.99 -1.78 11.85
CA VAL A 280 8.39 -2.17 12.07
C VAL A 280 8.52 -3.68 11.98
N MET A 281 9.53 -4.15 11.24
CA MET A 281 9.86 -5.57 11.18
C MET A 281 10.18 -6.11 12.57
N GLN A 282 9.55 -7.22 12.96
CA GLN A 282 9.86 -7.95 14.18
C GLN A 282 10.61 -9.24 13.89
N LEU A 283 10.22 -9.94 12.81
CA LEU A 283 10.86 -11.17 12.35
C LEU A 283 10.90 -11.19 10.82
N GLU A 284 12.07 -11.49 10.25
CA GLU A 284 12.21 -11.82 8.83
C GLU A 284 11.95 -13.32 8.59
N ASN A 285 10.83 -13.82 9.11
CA ASN A 285 10.52 -15.24 9.00
C ASN A 285 10.16 -15.65 7.55
N ASN A 286 10.16 -16.96 7.30
CA ASN A 286 9.81 -17.51 6.00
C ASN A 286 8.28 -17.61 5.83
N SER A 287 7.47 -16.65 6.27
CA SER A 287 6.00 -16.72 6.17
C SER A 287 5.39 -15.38 5.80
N ALA A 288 4.63 -15.33 4.70
CA ALA A 288 3.79 -14.19 4.28
C ALA A 288 4.52 -12.82 4.22
N GLY A 289 5.86 -12.83 4.11
CA GLY A 289 6.68 -11.61 4.06
C GLY A 289 7.34 -11.17 5.38
N GLY A 290 7.22 -11.96 6.44
CA GLY A 290 7.74 -11.64 7.78
C GLY A 290 6.62 -11.32 8.78
N SER A 291 7.02 -11.10 10.04
CA SER A 291 6.15 -10.53 11.08
C SER A 291 6.57 -9.09 11.34
N VAL A 292 5.60 -8.19 11.37
CA VAL A 292 5.77 -6.78 11.70
C VAL A 292 4.90 -6.42 12.89
N THR A 293 5.17 -5.32 13.57
CA THR A 293 4.19 -4.73 14.50
C THR A 293 3.35 -3.67 13.79
N SER A 294 2.07 -3.59 14.13
CA SER A 294 1.15 -2.50 13.77
C SER A 294 0.31 -2.16 14.99
N ARG A 295 0.26 -0.88 15.38
CA ARG A 295 -0.48 -0.41 16.58
C ARG A 295 -0.19 -1.26 17.83
N GLY A 296 1.04 -1.73 18.01
CA GLY A 296 1.43 -2.51 19.19
C GLY A 296 1.09 -3.99 19.15
N PHE A 297 0.69 -4.54 18.00
CA PHE A 297 0.38 -5.96 17.83
C PHE A 297 1.14 -6.58 16.66
N PRO A 298 1.61 -7.83 16.77
CA PRO A 298 2.17 -8.57 15.63
C PRO A 298 1.13 -8.75 14.53
N THR A 299 1.53 -8.45 13.30
CA THR A 299 0.71 -8.50 12.10
C THR A 299 1.52 -9.11 10.95
N GLN A 300 0.85 -9.91 10.10
CA GLN A 300 1.45 -10.54 8.91
C GLN A 300 0.55 -10.32 7.70
N SER A 301 1.08 -10.51 6.48
CA SER A 301 0.35 -10.29 5.23
C SER A 301 -0.28 -11.57 4.67
N PHE A 302 -1.31 -12.08 5.33
CA PHE A 302 -2.00 -13.29 4.90
C PHE A 302 -3.08 -13.06 3.81
N LEU A 303 -3.42 -11.81 3.49
CA LEU A 303 -4.55 -11.49 2.61
C LEU A 303 -4.08 -11.08 1.20
N ARG A 304 -4.86 -11.46 0.19
CA ARG A 304 -4.68 -11.14 -1.23
C ARG A 304 -6.03 -10.85 -1.86
N ASN A 305 -6.19 -9.71 -2.52
CA ASN A 305 -7.44 -9.31 -3.17
C ASN A 305 -8.69 -9.53 -2.27
N GLY A 306 -8.55 -9.31 -0.95
CA GLY A 306 -9.65 -9.49 0.01
C GLY A 306 -9.97 -10.94 0.43
N VAL A 307 -9.21 -11.93 -0.04
CA VAL A 307 -9.32 -13.36 0.32
C VAL A 307 -8.00 -13.88 0.91
N PRO A 308 -7.94 -15.09 1.50
CA PRO A 308 -6.68 -15.69 1.96
C PRO A 308 -5.67 -15.80 0.81
N GLY A 309 -4.41 -15.39 1.01
CA GLY A 309 -3.40 -15.32 -0.05
C GLY A 309 -2.01 -15.88 0.31
N SER A 310 -1.79 -16.23 1.57
CA SER A 310 -0.57 -16.86 2.03
C SER A 310 -0.86 -17.70 3.27
N ILE A 311 -0.31 -18.91 3.32
CA ILE A 311 -0.38 -19.80 4.48
C ILE A 311 0.96 -20.51 4.67
N GLY A 312 1.23 -20.88 5.92
CA GLY A 312 2.39 -21.69 6.28
C GLY A 312 3.72 -21.01 6.00
N SER A 313 4.67 -21.82 5.52
CA SER A 313 6.03 -21.40 5.23
C SER A 313 6.16 -21.07 3.74
N GLY A 314 6.37 -19.80 3.45
CA GLY A 314 6.69 -19.26 2.15
C GLY A 314 6.58 -17.74 2.15
N THR A 315 7.48 -17.07 1.41
CA THR A 315 7.51 -15.61 1.32
C THR A 315 6.79 -15.12 0.07
N ILE A 316 6.46 -13.83 0.05
CA ILE A 316 5.73 -13.19 -1.05
C ILE A 316 6.75 -12.54 -1.99
N ASP A 317 6.54 -12.65 -3.30
CA ASP A 317 7.33 -11.92 -4.29
C ASP A 317 6.64 -10.60 -4.67
N PRO A 318 7.34 -9.46 -4.77
CA PRO A 318 6.72 -8.20 -5.14
C PRO A 318 6.35 -8.06 -6.63
N ALA A 319 6.76 -8.98 -7.52
CA ALA A 319 6.62 -8.84 -8.97
C ALA A 319 5.16 -8.74 -9.45
N ASN A 320 4.22 -9.42 -8.78
CA ASN A 320 2.79 -9.39 -9.15
C ASN A 320 1.98 -8.36 -8.36
N ILE A 321 2.61 -7.52 -7.52
CA ILE A 321 1.91 -6.55 -6.67
C ILE A 321 1.60 -5.29 -7.47
N GLU A 322 0.33 -4.88 -7.39
CA GLU A 322 -0.15 -3.57 -7.84
C GLU A 322 -0.20 -2.58 -6.69
N THR A 323 -0.66 -3.02 -5.51
CA THR A 323 -0.72 -2.18 -4.30
C THR A 323 -0.68 -3.07 -3.06
N ILE A 324 -0.08 -2.59 -1.98
CA ILE A 324 -0.26 -3.16 -0.63
C ILE A 324 -1.18 -2.23 0.14
N GLU A 325 -2.25 -2.77 0.69
CA GLU A 325 -3.21 -2.04 1.53
C GLU A 325 -3.01 -2.47 2.98
N ALA A 326 -2.52 -1.55 3.81
CA ALA A 326 -2.43 -1.74 5.24
C ALA A 326 -3.71 -1.20 5.90
N ILE A 327 -4.61 -2.11 6.27
CA ILE A 327 -5.85 -1.77 6.97
C ILE A 327 -5.55 -1.78 8.47
N LYS A 328 -5.78 -0.64 9.13
CA LYS A 328 -5.35 -0.42 10.51
C LYS A 328 -6.46 -0.77 11.51
N GLY A 329 -6.03 -1.31 12.66
CA GLY A 329 -6.91 -1.68 13.77
C GLY A 329 -7.70 -2.97 13.54
N PRO A 330 -8.41 -3.47 14.57
CA PRO A 330 -9.14 -4.73 14.50
C PRO A 330 -10.11 -4.76 13.32
N SER A 331 -10.09 -5.83 12.53
CA SER A 331 -10.89 -5.95 11.29
C SER A 331 -11.75 -7.22 11.27
N GLY A 332 -12.20 -7.65 12.46
CA GLY A 332 -12.96 -8.88 12.64
C GLY A 332 -14.26 -8.90 11.85
N SER A 333 -14.95 -7.77 11.73
CA SER A 333 -16.28 -7.69 11.09
C SER A 333 -16.32 -8.05 9.60
N LEU A 334 -15.19 -8.02 8.89
CA LEU A 334 -15.14 -8.42 7.46
C LEU A 334 -14.21 -9.60 7.18
N TYR A 335 -13.24 -9.87 8.05
CA TYR A 335 -12.16 -10.84 7.79
C TYR A 335 -12.02 -11.93 8.88
N GLY A 336 -12.89 -11.95 9.88
CA GLY A 336 -12.82 -12.89 11.00
C GLY A 336 -11.54 -12.70 11.82
N SER A 337 -11.05 -13.77 12.44
CA SER A 337 -9.84 -13.74 13.29
C SER A 337 -8.67 -14.58 12.78
N SER A 338 -8.93 -15.59 11.94
CA SER A 338 -7.95 -16.62 11.59
C SER A 338 -6.72 -16.11 10.81
N LEU A 339 -6.85 -14.97 10.11
CA LEU A 339 -5.81 -14.45 9.20
C LEU A 339 -5.46 -12.97 9.45
N VAL A 340 -5.97 -12.39 10.53
CA VAL A 340 -5.80 -10.97 10.86
C VAL A 340 -5.33 -10.80 12.30
N SER A 341 -4.94 -9.58 12.67
CA SER A 341 -4.48 -9.26 14.03
C SER A 341 -5.27 -8.10 14.62
N PHE A 342 -5.09 -7.85 15.92
CA PHE A 342 -5.64 -6.65 16.57
C PHE A 342 -5.01 -5.34 16.04
N GLY A 343 -3.81 -5.42 15.47
CA GLY A 343 -3.15 -4.30 14.78
C GLY A 343 -3.71 -4.01 13.40
N GLY A 344 -4.55 -4.92 12.88
CA GLY A 344 -5.11 -4.90 11.54
C GLY A 344 -4.57 -6.00 10.64
N LEU A 345 -4.49 -5.71 9.35
CA LEU A 345 -4.06 -6.66 8.33
C LEU A 345 -3.38 -5.96 7.15
N PHE A 346 -2.61 -6.73 6.38
CA PHE A 346 -2.10 -6.31 5.08
C PHE A 346 -2.76 -7.13 3.99
N ASN A 347 -3.39 -6.44 3.03
CA ASN A 347 -3.96 -7.02 1.83
C ASN A 347 -3.05 -6.67 0.64
N ARG A 348 -2.54 -7.68 -0.06
CA ARG A 348 -1.83 -7.44 -1.32
C ARG A 348 -2.83 -7.46 -2.47
N VAL A 349 -2.87 -6.38 -3.24
CA VAL A 349 -3.63 -6.27 -4.48
C VAL A 349 -2.72 -6.66 -5.63
N THR A 350 -3.13 -7.63 -6.43
CA THR A 350 -2.33 -8.13 -7.55
C THR A 350 -2.65 -7.45 -8.86
N LYS A 351 -1.64 -7.36 -9.72
CA LYS A 351 -1.76 -6.91 -11.10
C LYS A 351 -2.81 -7.73 -11.85
N LYS A 352 -3.69 -7.04 -12.58
CA LYS A 352 -4.68 -7.64 -13.47
C LYS A 352 -4.28 -7.45 -14.93
N PRO A 353 -4.74 -8.33 -15.85
CA PRO A 353 -4.51 -8.17 -17.26
C PRO A 353 -5.36 -7.05 -17.87
N PHE A 354 -4.89 -6.47 -18.96
CA PHE A 354 -5.58 -5.41 -19.71
C PHE A 354 -5.51 -5.65 -21.23
N ALA A 355 -6.29 -4.89 -21.99
CA ALA A 355 -6.61 -5.19 -23.40
C ALA A 355 -5.51 -4.81 -24.43
N SER A 356 -4.33 -4.36 -23.98
CA SER A 356 -3.20 -4.00 -24.84
C SER A 356 -1.96 -4.82 -24.50
N SER A 357 -1.17 -5.20 -25.50
CA SER A 357 0.06 -5.94 -25.25
C SER A 357 1.11 -5.03 -24.60
N ARG A 358 1.76 -5.53 -23.55
CA ARG A 358 2.89 -4.86 -22.88
C ARG A 358 3.78 -5.93 -22.28
N SER A 359 5.09 -5.86 -22.54
CA SER A 359 6.04 -6.76 -21.90
C SER A 359 7.21 -6.00 -21.31
N GLU A 360 7.60 -6.39 -20.10
CA GLU A 360 8.79 -5.86 -19.44
C GLU A 360 9.67 -7.00 -18.93
N ILE A 361 10.97 -6.91 -19.20
CA ILE A 361 11.98 -7.81 -18.65
C ILE A 361 12.97 -6.96 -17.86
N THR A 362 13.18 -7.29 -16.60
CA THR A 362 14.10 -6.55 -15.72
C THR A 362 15.16 -7.48 -15.15
N TYR A 363 16.43 -7.09 -15.31
CA TYR A 363 17.55 -7.68 -14.59
C TYR A 363 18.04 -6.71 -13.52
N THR A 364 18.20 -7.20 -12.30
CA THR A 364 18.69 -6.47 -11.13
C THR A 364 19.91 -7.17 -10.58
N ALA A 365 20.98 -6.41 -10.32
CA ALA A 365 22.19 -6.88 -9.65
C ALA A 365 22.55 -5.93 -8.50
N GLY A 366 23.26 -6.41 -7.47
CA GLY A 366 23.67 -5.56 -6.36
C GLY A 366 24.58 -6.24 -5.35
N GLY A 367 24.81 -5.54 -4.23
CA GLY A 367 25.58 -6.04 -3.10
C GLY A 367 25.07 -7.37 -2.56
N PHE A 368 25.93 -8.09 -1.83
CA PHE A 368 25.65 -9.40 -1.24
C PHE A 368 25.18 -10.45 -2.27
N GLY A 369 25.66 -10.37 -3.50
CA GLY A 369 25.34 -11.35 -4.54
C GLY A 369 23.90 -11.30 -5.03
N LEU A 370 23.19 -10.17 -4.84
CA LEU A 370 21.87 -9.96 -5.42
C LEU A 370 21.93 -10.12 -6.94
N SER A 371 21.16 -11.07 -7.46
CA SER A 371 20.96 -11.34 -8.87
C SER A 371 19.51 -11.76 -9.08
N ARG A 372 18.75 -10.94 -9.80
CA ARG A 372 17.31 -11.16 -10.02
C ARG A 372 16.93 -10.87 -11.46
N LEU A 373 16.26 -11.83 -12.09
CA LEU A 373 15.60 -11.68 -13.38
C LEU A 373 14.09 -11.70 -13.15
N SER A 374 13.35 -10.76 -13.74
CA SER A 374 11.89 -10.72 -13.65
C SER A 374 11.25 -10.37 -14.98
N ALA A 375 10.02 -10.85 -15.20
CA ALA A 375 9.22 -10.60 -16.39
C ALA A 375 7.78 -10.23 -16.00
N ASP A 376 7.18 -9.29 -16.74
CA ASP A 376 5.77 -8.90 -16.66
C ASP A 376 5.22 -8.84 -18.09
N ILE A 377 4.44 -9.84 -18.47
CA ILE A 377 3.95 -10.02 -19.84
C ILE A 377 2.43 -9.93 -19.80
N ASN A 378 1.85 -8.96 -20.50
CA ASN A 378 0.41 -8.80 -20.67
C ASN A 378 0.04 -8.89 -22.14
N THR A 379 -0.99 -9.67 -22.47
CA THR A 379 -1.50 -9.77 -23.84
C THR A 379 -2.98 -10.18 -23.88
N PRO A 380 -3.80 -9.63 -24.81
CA PRO A 380 -5.03 -10.29 -25.21
C PRO A 380 -4.72 -11.61 -25.93
N LEU A 381 -5.57 -12.62 -25.74
CA LEU A 381 -5.44 -13.94 -26.36
C LEU A 381 -6.37 -14.15 -27.55
N ASN A 382 -7.32 -13.25 -27.77
CA ASN A 382 -8.23 -13.28 -28.91
C ASN A 382 -8.44 -11.87 -29.52
N PRO A 383 -8.83 -11.77 -30.81
CA PRO A 383 -9.04 -10.50 -31.49
C PRO A 383 -10.08 -9.59 -30.82
N GLU A 384 -11.12 -10.19 -30.21
CA GLU A 384 -12.21 -9.48 -29.52
C GLU A 384 -11.78 -8.93 -28.15
N LYS A 385 -10.60 -9.31 -27.66
CA LYS A 385 -10.03 -8.88 -26.37
C LYS A 385 -10.94 -9.20 -25.17
N THR A 386 -11.71 -10.27 -25.28
CA THR A 386 -12.54 -10.82 -24.20
C THR A 386 -11.77 -11.80 -23.33
N LEU A 387 -10.72 -12.43 -23.86
CA LEU A 387 -9.81 -13.31 -23.14
C LEU A 387 -8.44 -12.63 -23.00
N LEU A 388 -8.03 -12.35 -21.76
CA LEU A 388 -6.83 -11.60 -21.43
C LEU A 388 -5.90 -12.42 -20.53
N LEU A 389 -4.60 -12.37 -20.81
CA LEU A 389 -3.57 -13.06 -20.04
C LEU A 389 -2.53 -12.07 -19.52
N ARG A 390 -2.15 -12.22 -18.26
CA ARG A 390 -0.95 -11.59 -17.70
C ARG A 390 -0.12 -12.62 -16.95
N VAL A 391 1.19 -12.59 -17.12
CA VAL A 391 2.14 -13.48 -16.44
C VAL A 391 3.22 -12.62 -15.80
N ASN A 392 3.32 -12.71 -14.47
CA ASN A 392 4.46 -12.20 -13.72
C ASN A 392 5.37 -13.35 -13.31
N ALA A 393 6.67 -13.22 -13.53
CA ALA A 393 7.65 -14.24 -13.16
C ALA A 393 8.93 -13.61 -12.60
N ALA A 394 9.62 -14.34 -11.72
CA ALA A 394 10.93 -13.94 -11.22
C ALA A 394 11.82 -15.13 -10.84
N ARG A 395 13.12 -14.98 -11.04
CA ARG A 395 14.17 -15.82 -10.47
C ARG A 395 15.09 -14.92 -9.65
N HIS A 396 15.34 -15.27 -8.39
CA HIS A 396 16.11 -14.46 -7.46
C HIS A 396 17.18 -15.30 -6.76
N HIS A 397 18.33 -14.68 -6.55
CA HIS A 397 19.40 -15.15 -5.70
C HIS A 397 19.98 -13.96 -4.94
N GLU A 398 20.23 -14.14 -3.64
CA GLU A 398 20.90 -13.15 -2.79
C GLU A 398 21.57 -13.88 -1.62
N ARG A 399 22.77 -13.45 -1.24
CA ARG A 399 23.51 -13.92 -0.06
C ARG A 399 23.20 -13.01 1.13
N SER A 400 23.47 -13.50 2.33
CA SER A 400 23.47 -12.65 3.52
C SER A 400 24.63 -11.66 3.46
N PHE A 401 24.49 -10.53 4.15
CA PHE A 401 25.63 -9.68 4.49
C PHE A 401 26.55 -10.31 5.52
N GLN A 402 26.05 -11.31 6.25
CA GLN A 402 26.85 -12.11 7.15
C GLN A 402 27.67 -13.15 6.35
N ASP A 403 28.69 -13.70 6.99
CA ASP A 403 29.66 -14.64 6.42
C ASP A 403 29.07 -15.93 5.84
N ALA A 404 27.84 -16.27 6.21
CA ALA A 404 27.06 -17.35 5.62
C ALA A 404 25.59 -16.93 5.45
N GLY A 405 24.86 -17.69 4.65
CA GLY A 405 23.44 -17.54 4.39
C GLY A 405 23.15 -17.11 2.97
N PHE A 406 22.08 -17.66 2.41
CA PHE A 406 21.52 -17.22 1.14
C PHE A 406 20.01 -17.47 1.07
N LYS A 407 19.40 -16.86 0.06
CA LYS A 407 18.04 -17.14 -0.38
C LYS A 407 18.02 -17.22 -1.90
N THR A 408 17.43 -18.29 -2.44
CA THR A 408 17.14 -18.39 -3.87
C THR A 408 15.76 -18.94 -4.12
N TYR A 409 15.07 -18.40 -5.12
CA TYR A 409 13.72 -18.84 -5.44
C TYR A 409 13.33 -18.55 -6.89
N SER A 410 12.37 -19.34 -7.37
CA SER A 410 11.57 -19.06 -8.56
C SER A 410 10.15 -18.68 -8.16
N PHE A 411 9.55 -17.79 -8.94
CA PHE A 411 8.18 -17.32 -8.77
C PHE A 411 7.50 -17.19 -10.14
N VAL A 412 6.23 -17.60 -10.23
CA VAL A 412 5.38 -17.36 -11.39
C VAL A 412 3.93 -17.16 -10.95
N SER A 413 3.24 -16.19 -11.54
CA SER A 413 1.84 -15.88 -11.27
C SER A 413 1.12 -15.51 -12.56
N PRO A 414 0.50 -16.50 -13.25
CA PRO A 414 -0.36 -16.24 -14.39
C PRO A 414 -1.77 -15.87 -13.93
N VAL A 415 -2.40 -14.96 -14.66
CA VAL A 415 -3.78 -14.49 -14.49
C VAL A 415 -4.47 -14.51 -15.84
N LEU A 416 -5.55 -15.28 -15.93
CA LEU A 416 -6.44 -15.33 -17.08
C LEU A 416 -7.77 -14.67 -16.71
N VAL A 417 -8.20 -13.69 -17.50
CA VAL A 417 -9.51 -13.06 -17.35
C VAL A 417 -10.33 -13.31 -18.61
N TYR A 418 -11.53 -13.83 -18.43
CA TYR A 418 -12.49 -14.04 -19.51
C TYR A 418 -13.78 -13.26 -19.26
N LYS A 419 -14.05 -12.30 -20.15
CA LYS A 419 -15.33 -11.60 -20.25
C LYS A 419 -16.34 -12.53 -20.93
N LEU A 420 -17.08 -13.29 -20.13
CA LEU A 420 -18.08 -14.25 -20.60
C LEU A 420 -19.27 -13.54 -21.27
N SER A 421 -19.62 -12.34 -20.78
CA SER A 421 -20.62 -11.43 -21.34
C SER A 421 -20.42 -10.02 -20.79
N ASP A 422 -21.27 -9.06 -21.17
CA ASP A 422 -21.26 -7.69 -20.63
C ASP A 422 -21.66 -7.61 -19.14
N ARG A 423 -22.10 -8.72 -18.55
CA ARG A 423 -22.50 -8.82 -17.14
C ARG A 423 -21.71 -9.82 -16.33
N THR A 424 -20.88 -10.65 -16.97
CA THR A 424 -20.18 -11.74 -16.29
C THR A 424 -18.71 -11.78 -16.67
N THR A 425 -17.84 -11.72 -15.67
CA THR A 425 -16.39 -11.87 -15.83
C THR A 425 -15.89 -12.99 -14.92
N ALA A 426 -15.12 -13.91 -15.49
CA ALA A 426 -14.41 -14.95 -14.74
C ALA A 426 -12.91 -14.66 -14.74
N SER A 427 -12.25 -14.81 -13.60
CA SER A 427 -10.80 -14.71 -13.45
C SER A 427 -10.25 -16.00 -12.85
N LEU A 428 -9.25 -16.58 -13.50
CA LEU A 428 -8.48 -17.72 -12.99
C LEU A 428 -7.03 -17.29 -12.79
N GLU A 429 -6.53 -17.46 -11.57
CA GLU A 429 -5.19 -17.04 -11.19
C GLU A 429 -4.46 -18.19 -10.52
N ALA A 430 -3.17 -18.31 -10.81
CA ALA A 430 -2.27 -19.17 -10.08
C ALA A 430 -1.09 -18.38 -9.52
N GLU A 431 -0.50 -18.90 -8.46
CA GLU A 431 0.73 -18.38 -7.89
C GLU A 431 1.57 -19.55 -7.42
N TYR A 432 2.77 -19.70 -7.99
CA TYR A 432 3.71 -20.73 -7.66
C TYR A 432 5.04 -20.13 -7.24
N ARG A 433 5.59 -20.63 -6.13
CA ARG A 433 6.90 -20.26 -5.63
C ARG A 433 7.63 -21.50 -5.12
N SER A 434 8.92 -21.59 -5.42
CA SER A 434 9.83 -22.59 -4.86
C SER A 434 11.10 -21.89 -4.39
N GLU A 435 11.40 -22.03 -3.11
CA GLU A 435 12.49 -21.35 -2.42
C GLU A 435 13.40 -22.37 -1.73
N LYS A 436 14.71 -22.13 -1.82
CA LYS A 436 15.74 -22.76 -1.00
C LYS A 436 16.50 -21.66 -0.27
N SER A 437 16.53 -21.72 1.06
CA SER A 437 17.16 -20.69 1.88
C SER A 437 17.66 -21.24 3.21
N ASN A 438 18.61 -20.55 3.81
CA ASN A 438 18.91 -20.75 5.23
C ASN A 438 17.77 -20.15 6.07
N SER A 439 17.48 -20.73 7.24
CA SER A 439 16.57 -20.11 8.19
C SER A 439 17.07 -18.71 8.58
N PHE A 440 16.17 -17.74 8.70
CA PHE A 440 16.51 -16.37 9.11
C PHE A 440 17.30 -16.34 10.43
N TYR A 441 18.12 -15.30 10.60
CA TYR A 441 18.92 -15.11 11.82
C TYR A 441 18.00 -14.85 13.02
N ARG A 442 18.14 -15.63 14.09
CA ARG A 442 17.43 -15.41 15.34
C ARG A 442 18.33 -15.77 16.52
N LEU A 443 18.58 -14.77 17.35
CA LEU A 443 19.28 -14.90 18.62
C LEU A 443 18.35 -14.51 19.76
N PHE A 444 18.07 -15.44 20.68
CA PHE A 444 17.40 -15.14 21.94
C PHE A 444 18.41 -14.64 22.96
N ALA A 445 18.12 -13.50 23.57
CA ALA A 445 18.98 -12.91 24.59
C ALA A 445 18.67 -13.42 26.00
N ASP A 446 17.76 -14.39 26.18
CA ASP A 446 17.22 -14.78 27.50
C ASP A 446 18.29 -15.08 28.56
N GLY A 447 19.31 -15.88 28.22
CA GLY A 447 20.42 -16.15 29.14
C GLY A 447 21.30 -14.91 29.39
N ALA A 448 21.37 -13.96 28.46
CA ALA A 448 22.04 -12.68 28.68
C ALA A 448 21.33 -11.81 29.73
N LEU A 449 19.99 -11.88 29.77
CA LEU A 449 19.15 -11.11 30.70
C LEU A 449 19.41 -11.48 32.15
N THR A 450 19.71 -12.74 32.43
CA THR A 450 20.06 -13.21 33.78
C THR A 450 21.38 -12.63 34.29
N THR A 451 22.22 -12.14 33.38
CA THR A 451 23.52 -11.49 33.70
C THR A 451 23.52 -9.98 33.52
N GLY A 452 22.33 -9.38 33.37
CA GLY A 452 22.16 -7.93 33.32
C GLY A 452 22.47 -7.28 31.96
N ALA A 453 22.62 -8.05 30.87
CA ALA A 453 22.71 -7.47 29.53
C ALA A 453 21.46 -6.63 29.23
N ARG A 454 21.66 -5.40 28.77
CA ARG A 454 20.58 -4.45 28.49
C ARG A 454 20.41 -4.15 27.01
N SER A 455 21.34 -4.57 26.15
CA SER A 455 21.34 -4.23 24.72
C SER A 455 22.27 -5.13 23.89
N PRO A 456 22.15 -5.13 22.54
CA PRO A 456 23.00 -5.94 21.66
C PRO A 456 24.52 -5.72 21.84
N LYS A 457 24.94 -4.51 22.19
CA LYS A 457 26.36 -4.18 22.44
C LYS A 457 26.94 -4.96 23.63
N ASP A 458 26.11 -5.42 24.56
CA ASP A 458 26.55 -6.18 25.74
C ASP A 458 26.83 -7.65 25.40
N LEU A 459 26.37 -8.14 24.24
CA LEU A 459 26.44 -9.54 23.85
C LEU A 459 27.79 -9.95 23.23
N LYS A 460 28.68 -8.99 22.96
CA LYS A 460 30.03 -9.22 22.36
C LYS A 460 30.00 -10.07 21.08
N LEU A 461 28.91 -10.01 20.32
CA LEU A 461 28.74 -10.73 19.07
C LEU A 461 29.29 -9.96 17.88
N ASP A 462 29.90 -10.69 16.96
CA ASP A 462 30.29 -10.15 15.67
C ASP A 462 29.05 -9.97 14.78
N PHE A 463 28.80 -8.72 14.37
CA PHE A 463 27.68 -8.33 13.51
C PHE A 463 27.65 -9.09 12.18
N ASN A 464 28.82 -9.48 11.68
CA ASN A 464 28.98 -10.13 10.38
C ASN A 464 28.93 -11.66 10.46
N ARG A 465 28.76 -12.26 11.64
CA ARG A 465 28.73 -13.73 11.79
C ARG A 465 27.33 -14.29 11.92
N ARG A 466 27.04 -15.32 11.14
CA ARG A 466 25.77 -16.06 11.21
C ARG A 466 25.77 -17.18 12.25
N PHE A 467 26.93 -17.76 12.55
CA PHE A 467 27.09 -18.94 13.44
C PHE A 467 26.46 -20.25 12.95
N TYR A 468 26.00 -20.28 11.69
CA TYR A 468 25.54 -21.46 10.96
C TYR A 468 26.16 -21.48 9.57
N GLY A 469 26.44 -22.67 9.04
CA GLY A 469 26.92 -22.84 7.66
C GLY A 469 25.83 -22.66 6.60
N ASP A 470 26.28 -22.45 5.35
CA ASP A 470 25.42 -22.36 4.17
C ASP A 470 24.61 -23.65 3.91
N ASP A 471 25.01 -24.78 4.49
CA ASP A 471 24.42 -26.10 4.28
C ASP A 471 23.26 -26.46 5.23
N ILE A 472 23.01 -25.61 6.23
CA ILE A 472 21.82 -25.67 7.09
C ILE A 472 20.66 -24.96 6.39
N VAL A 473 19.96 -25.70 5.53
CA VAL A 473 18.96 -25.17 4.60
C VAL A 473 17.59 -25.82 4.78
N ALA A 474 16.56 -25.03 4.48
CA ALA A 474 15.20 -25.50 4.26
C ALA A 474 14.76 -25.19 2.82
N ASN A 475 13.89 -26.04 2.27
CA ASN A 475 13.13 -25.72 1.07
C ASN A 475 11.69 -25.43 1.47
N SER A 476 11.13 -24.37 0.89
CA SER A 476 9.73 -24.02 1.05
C SER A 476 9.09 -23.77 -0.30
N GLY A 477 7.82 -24.12 -0.44
CA GLY A 477 7.08 -23.87 -1.67
C GLY A 477 5.65 -23.44 -1.41
N ASN A 478 5.09 -22.68 -2.35
CA ASN A 478 3.66 -22.38 -2.38
C ASN A 478 3.10 -22.67 -3.76
N ALA A 479 1.90 -23.24 -3.79
CA ALA A 479 1.10 -23.43 -4.99
C ALA A 479 -0.33 -23.03 -4.64
N ASN A 480 -0.77 -21.89 -5.18
CA ASN A 480 -2.04 -21.28 -4.87
C ASN A 480 -2.86 -21.11 -6.15
N VAL A 481 -4.17 -21.33 -6.07
CA VAL A 481 -5.12 -21.15 -7.17
C VAL A 481 -6.29 -20.33 -6.66
N TYR A 482 -6.72 -19.37 -7.48
CA TYR A 482 -7.83 -18.47 -7.18
C TYR A 482 -8.77 -18.44 -8.38
N LEU A 483 -10.05 -18.66 -8.12
CA LEU A 483 -11.13 -18.45 -9.07
C LEU A 483 -12.03 -17.34 -8.54
N GLN A 484 -12.30 -16.34 -9.37
CA GLN A 484 -13.24 -15.27 -9.06
C GLN A 484 -14.27 -15.19 -10.19
N LEU A 485 -15.54 -15.14 -9.83
CA LEU A 485 -16.66 -14.92 -10.75
C LEU A 485 -17.43 -13.68 -10.31
N ASP A 486 -17.38 -12.64 -11.14
CA ASP A 486 -18.19 -11.44 -10.98
C ASP A 486 -19.40 -11.52 -11.90
N HIS A 487 -20.58 -11.32 -11.34
CA HIS A 487 -21.83 -11.31 -12.09
C HIS A 487 -22.72 -10.13 -11.68
N ARG A 488 -23.13 -9.33 -12.66
CA ARG A 488 -24.03 -8.19 -12.47
C ARG A 488 -25.46 -8.59 -12.82
N PHE A 489 -26.31 -8.71 -11.79
CA PHE A 489 -27.74 -9.00 -11.98
C PHE A 489 -28.49 -7.79 -12.56
N SER A 490 -28.08 -6.58 -12.14
CA SER A 490 -28.62 -5.29 -12.60
C SER A 490 -27.59 -4.18 -12.34
N ASP A 491 -27.88 -2.95 -12.75
CA ASP A 491 -27.03 -1.78 -12.42
C ASP A 491 -26.88 -1.54 -10.90
N ARG A 492 -27.79 -2.10 -10.09
CA ARG A 492 -27.83 -1.91 -8.64
C ARG A 492 -27.31 -3.09 -7.85
N TRP A 493 -27.21 -4.27 -8.44
CA TRP A 493 -26.90 -5.51 -7.72
C TRP A 493 -25.88 -6.36 -8.46
N GLN A 494 -24.86 -6.77 -7.71
CA GLN A 494 -23.79 -7.63 -8.19
C GLN A 494 -23.50 -8.76 -7.20
N SER A 495 -23.00 -9.87 -7.74
CA SER A 495 -22.47 -11.01 -7.03
C SER A 495 -20.99 -11.17 -7.33
N ARG A 496 -20.20 -11.48 -6.30
CA ARG A 496 -18.81 -11.93 -6.43
C ARG A 496 -18.65 -13.25 -5.69
N THR A 497 -18.30 -14.30 -6.43
CA THR A 497 -17.95 -15.61 -5.88
C THR A 497 -16.43 -15.79 -5.96
N ASN A 498 -15.80 -16.10 -4.83
CA ASN A 498 -14.39 -16.44 -4.76
C ASN A 498 -14.22 -17.89 -4.29
N VAL A 499 -13.34 -18.62 -4.97
CA VAL A 499 -12.87 -19.95 -4.57
C VAL A 499 -11.36 -19.91 -4.54
N THR A 500 -10.78 -20.12 -3.35
CA THR A 500 -9.34 -20.10 -3.15
C THR A 500 -8.87 -21.44 -2.64
N TYR A 501 -7.79 -21.95 -3.23
CA TYR A 501 -7.03 -23.07 -2.70
C TYR A 501 -5.57 -22.66 -2.52
N LEU A 502 -5.05 -22.86 -1.32
CA LEU A 502 -3.67 -22.56 -0.97
C LEU A 502 -2.97 -23.84 -0.53
N SER A 503 -1.70 -24.00 -0.91
CA SER A 503 -0.86 -25.07 -0.40
C SER A 503 0.56 -24.54 -0.16
N GLY A 504 1.04 -24.68 1.08
CA GLY A 504 2.40 -24.36 1.49
C GLY A 504 3.14 -25.63 1.93
N THR A 505 4.40 -25.75 1.54
CA THR A 505 5.28 -26.86 1.95
C THR A 505 6.56 -26.36 2.59
N LEU A 506 7.11 -27.15 3.51
CA LEU A 506 8.42 -26.93 4.12
C LEU A 506 9.10 -28.27 4.41
N ASN A 507 10.39 -28.38 4.10
CA ASN A 507 11.25 -29.46 4.57
C ASN A 507 12.71 -28.98 4.73
N GLY A 508 13.49 -29.69 5.54
CA GLY A 508 14.89 -29.38 5.79
C GLY A 508 15.15 -28.81 7.19
N MET A 509 16.35 -28.29 7.38
CA MET A 509 16.89 -27.90 8.68
C MET A 509 16.71 -26.40 8.92
N SER A 510 16.51 -26.05 10.18
CA SER A 510 16.52 -24.67 10.65
C SER A 510 17.35 -24.55 11.92
N GLY A 511 17.89 -23.36 12.18
CA GLY A 511 18.68 -23.07 13.39
C GLY A 511 18.18 -21.86 14.15
N TYR A 512 18.58 -21.75 15.42
CA TYR A 512 18.55 -20.51 16.20
C TYR A 512 19.54 -20.54 17.34
N MET A 513 19.95 -19.36 17.78
CA MET A 513 20.88 -19.22 18.88
C MET A 513 20.18 -18.73 20.13
N SER A 514 20.71 -19.12 21.28
CA SER A 514 20.41 -18.46 22.55
C SER A 514 21.71 -18.08 23.24
N MET A 515 21.77 -16.87 23.77
CA MET A 515 22.89 -16.47 24.61
C MET A 515 22.86 -17.24 25.93
N LYS A 516 24.02 -17.73 26.36
CA LYS A 516 24.19 -18.30 27.69
C LYS A 516 24.37 -17.18 28.72
N ALA A 517 24.00 -17.46 29.96
CA ALA A 517 24.38 -16.62 31.10
C ALA A 517 25.89 -16.40 31.11
N GLY A 518 26.30 -15.13 31.15
CA GLY A 518 27.70 -14.68 31.14
C GLY A 518 28.08 -13.88 29.90
N ASN A 519 27.24 -13.88 28.86
CA ASN A 519 27.45 -13.15 27.59
C ASN A 519 28.75 -13.49 26.86
N ASP A 520 29.32 -14.67 27.12
CA ASP A 520 30.60 -15.12 26.56
C ASP A 520 30.42 -16.23 25.50
N SER A 521 29.30 -16.94 25.57
CA SER A 521 29.02 -18.16 24.82
C SER A 521 27.57 -18.18 24.35
N LEU A 522 27.35 -18.84 23.21
CA LEU A 522 26.03 -19.07 22.63
C LEU A 522 25.77 -20.57 22.49
N ILE A 523 24.51 -20.95 22.69
CA ILE A 523 24.00 -22.29 22.41
C ILE A 523 23.41 -22.26 21.00
N ARG A 524 23.82 -23.18 20.13
CA ARG A 524 23.24 -23.32 18.80
C ARG A 524 22.19 -24.42 18.82
N TYR A 525 20.95 -24.08 18.53
CA TYR A 525 19.85 -25.04 18.37
C TYR A 525 19.62 -25.39 16.91
N LEU A 526 19.18 -26.62 16.68
CA LEU A 526 18.76 -27.14 15.38
C LEU A 526 17.38 -27.77 15.45
N GLY A 527 16.58 -27.55 14.43
CA GLY A 527 15.35 -28.31 14.16
C GLY A 527 15.41 -28.93 12.78
N TYR A 528 14.73 -30.07 12.62
CA TYR A 528 14.61 -30.75 11.33
C TYR A 528 13.15 -31.11 11.04
N THR A 529 12.65 -30.58 9.93
CA THR A 529 11.32 -30.89 9.40
C THR A 529 11.49 -31.85 8.23
N GLU A 530 11.03 -33.09 8.38
CA GLU A 530 11.02 -34.08 7.29
C GLU A 530 10.05 -33.63 6.20
N TYR A 531 8.84 -33.25 6.61
CA TYR A 531 7.89 -32.54 5.77
C TYR A 531 6.91 -31.75 6.63
N GLN A 532 6.40 -30.67 6.07
CA GLN A 532 5.21 -29.97 6.52
C GLN A 532 4.44 -29.55 5.28
N ASN A 533 3.13 -29.80 5.30
CA ASN A 533 2.19 -29.26 4.33
C ASN A 533 1.04 -28.59 5.08
N ILE A 534 0.78 -27.34 4.73
CA ILE A 534 -0.38 -26.58 5.20
C ILE A 534 -1.20 -26.28 3.96
N ALA A 535 -2.46 -26.69 3.95
CA ALA A 535 -3.38 -26.43 2.86
C ALA A 535 -4.62 -25.73 3.40
N ALA A 536 -5.16 -24.78 2.64
CA ALA A 536 -6.39 -24.10 2.99
C ALA A 536 -7.32 -23.96 1.79
N THR A 537 -8.62 -24.03 2.06
CA THR A 537 -9.66 -23.74 1.08
C THR A 537 -10.57 -22.66 1.64
N ASP A 538 -10.86 -21.66 0.83
CA ASP A 538 -11.80 -20.58 1.13
C ASP A 538 -12.88 -20.52 0.05
N LEU A 539 -14.14 -20.51 0.48
CA LEU A 539 -15.31 -20.31 -0.37
C LEU A 539 -16.03 -19.06 0.14
N GLN A 540 -16.01 -17.99 -0.63
CA GLN A 540 -16.59 -16.71 -0.24
C GLN A 540 -17.59 -16.22 -1.28
N GLN A 541 -18.79 -15.90 -0.84
CA GLN A 541 -19.85 -15.34 -1.67
C GLN A 541 -20.23 -13.96 -1.14
N ASN A 542 -20.17 -12.93 -2.00
CA ASN A 542 -20.56 -11.56 -1.67
C ASN A 542 -21.67 -11.09 -2.61
N PHE A 543 -22.68 -10.45 -2.04
CA PHE A 543 -23.69 -9.68 -2.77
C PHE A 543 -23.55 -8.22 -2.40
N THR A 544 -23.41 -7.35 -3.40
CA THR A 544 -23.33 -5.90 -3.20
C THR A 544 -24.50 -5.22 -3.89
N GLY A 545 -25.16 -4.32 -3.16
CA GLY A 545 -26.28 -3.52 -3.63
C GLY A 545 -25.99 -2.02 -3.50
N ASP A 546 -26.35 -1.21 -4.49
CA ASP A 546 -26.36 0.25 -4.43
C ASP A 546 -27.75 0.76 -4.86
N PHE A 547 -28.53 1.24 -3.90
CA PHE A 547 -29.92 1.61 -4.10
C PHE A 547 -30.34 2.76 -3.18
N ARG A 548 -31.62 3.12 -3.19
CA ARG A 548 -32.17 4.15 -2.31
C ARG A 548 -33.23 3.58 -1.39
N ILE A 549 -33.19 4.00 -0.12
CA ILE A 549 -34.27 3.80 0.86
C ILE A 549 -34.90 5.17 1.10
N GLY A 550 -36.02 5.45 0.45
CA GLY A 550 -36.57 6.81 0.37
C GLY A 550 -35.60 7.76 -0.34
N SER A 551 -35.18 8.84 0.34
CA SER A 551 -34.19 9.80 -0.18
C SER A 551 -32.73 9.40 0.09
N LEU A 552 -32.49 8.39 0.93
CA LEU A 552 -31.16 8.02 1.39
C LEU A 552 -30.52 7.04 0.41
N ARG A 553 -29.25 7.24 0.05
CA ARG A 553 -28.47 6.24 -0.72
C ARG A 553 -27.95 5.18 0.25
N SER A 554 -28.18 3.92 -0.10
CA SER A 554 -27.85 2.73 0.67
C SER A 554 -26.90 1.87 -0.16
N ARG A 555 -25.77 1.51 0.44
CA ARG A 555 -24.78 0.58 -0.13
C ARG A 555 -24.64 -0.61 0.81
N LEU A 556 -25.20 -1.73 0.40
CA LEU A 556 -25.27 -2.96 1.18
C LEU A 556 -24.24 -3.98 0.67
N LEU A 557 -23.56 -4.66 1.58
CA LEU A 557 -22.81 -5.89 1.36
C LEU A 557 -23.38 -6.98 2.25
N ALA A 558 -23.72 -8.13 1.69
CA ALA A 558 -24.02 -9.34 2.45
C ALA A 558 -23.11 -10.48 1.96
N GLY A 559 -22.55 -11.26 2.87
CA GLY A 559 -21.64 -12.32 2.51
C GLY A 559 -21.66 -13.55 3.40
N LEU A 560 -21.28 -14.67 2.80
CA LEU A 560 -21.11 -15.98 3.41
C LEU A 560 -19.69 -16.47 3.12
N GLU A 561 -19.06 -17.10 4.10
CA GLU A 561 -17.68 -17.57 3.98
C GLU A 561 -17.47 -18.90 4.72
N TYR A 562 -16.83 -19.85 4.04
CA TYR A 562 -16.33 -21.07 4.64
C TYR A 562 -14.82 -21.17 4.41
N TYR A 563 -14.06 -21.18 5.50
CA TYR A 563 -12.62 -21.33 5.50
C TYR A 563 -12.23 -22.62 6.21
N THR A 564 -11.39 -23.44 5.59
CA THR A 564 -10.80 -24.62 6.23
C THR A 564 -9.30 -24.63 6.04
N SER A 565 -8.57 -25.02 7.08
CA SER A 565 -7.12 -25.19 7.05
C SER A 565 -6.76 -26.56 7.60
N THR A 566 -5.84 -27.24 6.91
CA THR A 566 -5.29 -28.53 7.33
C THR A 566 -3.78 -28.43 7.37
N THR A 567 -3.18 -28.86 8.48
CA THR A 567 -1.73 -28.96 8.65
C THR A 567 -1.35 -30.43 8.81
N LYS A 568 -0.44 -30.93 7.98
CA LYS A 568 0.21 -32.23 8.13
C LYS A 568 1.70 -32.01 8.30
N SER A 569 2.33 -32.67 9.26
CA SER A 569 3.76 -32.47 9.50
C SER A 569 4.44 -33.69 10.10
N SER A 570 5.74 -33.80 9.86
CA SER A 570 6.69 -34.72 10.48
C SER A 570 7.94 -33.92 10.81
N ALA A 571 8.24 -33.76 12.09
CA ALA A 571 9.41 -33.00 12.54
C ALA A 571 10.06 -33.66 13.75
N ALA A 572 11.39 -33.56 13.82
CA ALA A 572 12.16 -33.89 15.00
C ALA A 572 12.02 -32.78 16.05
N PRO A 573 12.19 -33.09 17.35
CA PRO A 573 12.31 -32.05 18.36
C PRO A 573 13.49 -31.13 18.06
N THR A 574 13.37 -29.86 18.43
CA THR A 574 14.52 -28.94 18.37
C THR A 574 15.50 -29.29 19.50
N ILE A 575 16.77 -29.46 19.16
CA ILE A 575 17.83 -29.85 20.09
C ILE A 575 18.97 -28.83 20.13
N PRO A 576 19.66 -28.65 21.27
CA PRO A 576 20.95 -27.97 21.30
C PRO A 576 21.99 -28.84 20.58
N PHE A 577 22.78 -28.23 19.69
CA PHE A 577 23.86 -28.89 18.98
C PHE A 577 25.17 -28.80 19.77
N ASP A 578 25.58 -27.58 20.12
CA ASP A 578 26.77 -27.31 20.91
C ASP A 578 26.72 -25.93 21.59
N ILE A 579 27.77 -25.63 22.35
CA ILE A 579 28.03 -24.33 22.99
C ILE A 579 29.37 -23.83 22.48
N ILE A 580 29.40 -22.62 21.93
CA ILE A 580 30.63 -22.00 21.40
C ILE A 580 30.80 -20.59 21.95
N SER A 581 32.04 -20.10 21.97
CA SER A 581 32.31 -18.70 22.33
C SER A 581 31.64 -17.76 21.32
N ALA A 582 30.97 -16.72 21.83
CA ALA A 582 30.30 -15.70 21.04
C ALA A 582 31.30 -14.79 20.29
N SER A 583 32.45 -14.50 20.91
CA SER A 583 33.49 -13.63 20.36
C SER A 583 34.57 -14.42 19.60
N THR A 584 35.04 -15.52 20.15
CA THR A 584 36.22 -16.27 19.67
C THR A 584 35.92 -17.78 19.54
N PRO A 585 35.00 -18.18 18.64
CA PRO A 585 34.56 -19.57 18.51
C PRO A 585 35.65 -20.52 17.96
N GLY A 586 36.71 -20.00 17.35
CA GLY A 586 37.81 -20.80 16.81
C GLY A 586 37.32 -21.89 15.85
N ARG A 587 37.87 -23.11 15.97
CA ARG A 587 37.50 -24.27 15.14
C ARG A 587 36.05 -24.75 15.35
N ALA A 588 35.43 -24.44 16.49
CA ALA A 588 34.05 -24.86 16.77
C ALA A 588 33.03 -24.11 15.90
N TYR A 589 33.39 -22.95 15.34
CA TYR A 589 32.51 -22.17 14.47
C TYR A 589 31.98 -23.00 13.29
N THR A 590 32.87 -23.72 12.61
CA THR A 590 32.56 -24.54 11.43
C THR A 590 32.21 -25.99 11.75
N ALA A 591 32.21 -26.39 13.03
CA ALA A 591 31.88 -27.76 13.44
C ALA A 591 30.41 -28.12 13.17
N LEU A 592 29.53 -27.12 13.22
CA LEU A 592 28.16 -27.27 12.78
C LEU A 592 28.08 -27.24 11.26
N ASN A 593 27.81 -28.41 10.70
CA ASN A 593 27.53 -28.62 9.28
C ASN A 593 26.39 -29.64 9.13
N ARG A 594 25.92 -29.81 7.90
CA ARG A 594 24.80 -30.68 7.57
C ARG A 594 25.01 -32.13 8.01
N LEU A 595 26.20 -32.70 7.82
CA LEU A 595 26.49 -34.09 8.19
C LEU A 595 26.41 -34.27 9.71
N ALA A 596 27.06 -33.37 10.46
CA ALA A 596 27.00 -33.39 11.92
C ALA A 596 25.57 -33.17 12.45
N ALA A 597 24.78 -32.32 11.79
CA ALA A 597 23.38 -32.13 12.12
C ALA A 597 22.55 -33.40 11.88
N LEU A 598 22.73 -34.06 10.73
CA LEU A 598 22.02 -35.30 10.41
C LEU A 598 22.35 -36.44 11.37
N ASP A 599 23.62 -36.58 11.77
CA ASP A 599 24.04 -37.52 12.81
C ASP A 599 23.23 -37.33 14.10
N ARG A 600 23.08 -36.08 14.56
CA ARG A 600 22.29 -35.76 15.76
C ARG A 600 20.81 -36.08 15.62
N PHE A 601 20.23 -35.96 14.43
CA PHE A 601 18.82 -36.30 14.19
C PHE A 601 18.57 -37.79 13.98
N SER A 602 19.60 -38.58 13.64
CA SER A 602 19.46 -40.00 13.29
C SER A 602 18.88 -40.88 14.40
N THR A 603 19.04 -40.48 15.67
CA THR A 603 18.57 -41.20 16.85
C THR A 603 17.27 -40.66 17.43
N LEU A 604 16.72 -39.58 16.86
CA LEU A 604 15.54 -38.90 17.39
C LEU A 604 14.25 -39.40 16.75
N THR A 605 13.19 -39.47 17.57
CA THR A 605 11.85 -39.79 17.09
C THR A 605 11.17 -38.56 16.49
N PHE A 606 10.64 -38.72 15.27
CA PHE A 606 9.87 -37.67 14.61
C PHE A 606 8.42 -37.73 15.07
N THR A 607 7.87 -36.57 15.44
CA THR A 607 6.45 -36.44 15.76
C THR A 607 5.68 -36.19 14.48
N LYS A 608 4.74 -37.08 14.17
CA LYS A 608 3.85 -36.97 13.01
C LYS A 608 2.50 -36.46 13.45
N GLY A 609 2.07 -35.33 12.88
CA GLY A 609 0.87 -34.62 13.28
C GLY A 609 -0.06 -34.30 12.11
N SER A 610 -1.36 -34.36 12.34
CA SER A 610 -2.39 -33.83 11.43
C SER A 610 -3.40 -32.99 12.22
N ALA A 611 -3.64 -31.76 11.82
CA ALA A 611 -4.62 -30.86 12.44
C ALA A 611 -5.54 -30.26 11.38
N ARG A 612 -6.81 -30.04 11.73
CA ARG A 612 -7.79 -29.41 10.85
C ARG A 612 -8.68 -28.43 11.61
N GLN A 613 -8.92 -27.28 10.99
CA GLN A 613 -9.77 -26.20 11.51
C GLN A 613 -10.76 -25.78 10.44
N ASN A 614 -11.99 -25.51 10.85
CA ASN A 614 -13.06 -24.99 10.00
C ASN A 614 -13.62 -23.71 10.60
N THR A 615 -14.02 -22.76 9.76
CA THR A 615 -14.70 -21.54 10.16
C THR A 615 -15.85 -21.27 9.19
N TYR A 616 -17.04 -21.12 9.75
CA TYR A 616 -18.27 -20.80 9.00
C TYR A 616 -18.70 -19.41 9.41
N SER A 617 -18.97 -18.55 8.43
CA SER A 617 -19.16 -17.13 8.69
C SER A 617 -20.29 -16.54 7.87
N ALA A 618 -21.01 -15.61 8.48
CA ALA A 618 -21.98 -14.77 7.80
C ALA A 618 -21.76 -13.31 8.23
N TYR A 619 -21.84 -12.39 7.28
CA TYR A 619 -21.65 -10.97 7.55
C TYR A 619 -22.53 -10.08 6.70
N VAL A 620 -22.81 -8.89 7.23
CA VAL A 620 -23.52 -7.82 6.54
C VAL A 620 -22.84 -6.49 6.86
N GLN A 621 -22.79 -5.58 5.90
CA GLN A 621 -22.33 -4.21 6.07
C GLN A 621 -23.22 -3.26 5.26
N GLU A 622 -23.70 -2.22 5.91
CA GLU A 622 -24.53 -1.16 5.33
C GLU A 622 -23.79 0.17 5.43
N VAL A 623 -23.71 0.89 4.32
CA VAL A 623 -23.27 2.29 4.27
C VAL A 623 -24.44 3.15 3.80
N LEU A 624 -24.98 3.94 4.72
CA LEU A 624 -26.13 4.79 4.50
C LEU A 624 -25.70 6.26 4.44
N ASN A 625 -25.89 6.89 3.28
CA ASN A 625 -25.72 8.33 3.12
C ASN A 625 -26.98 9.04 3.63
N VAL A 626 -26.93 9.53 4.87
CA VAL A 626 -28.02 10.31 5.51
C VAL A 626 -28.17 11.66 4.82
N THR A 627 -27.04 12.25 4.41
CA THR A 627 -26.97 13.43 3.54
C THR A 627 -25.85 13.21 2.51
N PRO A 628 -25.67 14.07 1.50
CA PRO A 628 -24.53 13.98 0.60
C PRO A 628 -23.17 14.06 1.32
N GLN A 629 -23.10 14.71 2.49
CA GLN A 629 -21.87 14.89 3.27
C GLN A 629 -21.74 13.89 4.42
N LEU A 630 -22.84 13.36 4.96
CA LEU A 630 -22.86 12.45 6.12
C LEU A 630 -23.18 11.02 5.69
N ALA A 631 -22.24 10.11 5.93
CA ALA A 631 -22.46 8.68 5.79
C ALA A 631 -22.30 7.95 7.13
N LEU A 632 -23.16 6.98 7.37
CA LEU A 632 -23.10 6.07 8.50
C LEU A 632 -22.75 4.66 7.99
N LEU A 633 -21.91 3.95 8.73
CA LEU A 633 -21.52 2.57 8.44
C LEU A 633 -21.87 1.68 9.63
N ALA A 634 -22.55 0.56 9.36
CA ALA A 634 -22.75 -0.50 10.32
C ALA A 634 -22.38 -1.85 9.68
N SER A 635 -21.64 -2.68 10.39
CA SER A 635 -21.24 -4.02 9.94
C SER A 635 -21.30 -5.02 11.09
N LEU A 636 -21.81 -6.21 10.80
CA LEU A 636 -21.94 -7.30 11.74
C LEU A 636 -21.39 -8.57 11.11
N ARG A 637 -20.69 -9.39 11.90
CA ARG A 637 -20.25 -10.73 11.51
C ARG A 637 -20.43 -11.72 12.64
N LEU A 638 -20.84 -12.93 12.27
CA LEU A 638 -20.88 -14.09 13.14
C LEU A 638 -19.94 -15.17 12.59
N ASP A 639 -19.01 -15.63 13.42
CA ASP A 639 -18.11 -16.74 13.11
C ASP A 639 -18.41 -17.92 14.02
N TYR A 640 -18.54 -19.11 13.43
CA TYR A 640 -18.52 -20.40 14.12
C TYR A 640 -17.21 -21.12 13.79
N PHE A 641 -16.34 -21.22 14.79
CA PHE A 641 -15.04 -21.87 14.70
C PHE A 641 -15.10 -23.29 15.25
N ASP A 642 -14.60 -24.25 14.47
CA ASP A 642 -14.56 -25.67 14.79
C ASP A 642 -13.14 -26.22 14.63
N ASN A 643 -12.46 -26.45 15.75
CA ASN A 643 -11.14 -27.06 15.78
C ASN A 643 -11.26 -28.56 16.02
N LEU A 644 -10.93 -29.36 15.00
CA LEU A 644 -11.01 -30.82 15.06
C LEU A 644 -9.83 -31.46 15.81
N GLY A 645 -8.99 -30.64 16.45
CA GLY A 645 -7.85 -31.07 17.25
C GLY A 645 -6.63 -31.43 16.41
N THR A 646 -5.56 -31.82 17.10
CA THR A 646 -4.33 -32.35 16.50
C THR A 646 -4.25 -33.85 16.77
N GLN A 647 -4.18 -34.63 15.71
CA GLN A 647 -3.93 -36.06 15.74
C GLN A 647 -2.43 -36.32 15.79
N ASN A 648 -1.95 -37.05 16.79
CA ASN A 648 -0.62 -37.63 16.81
C ASN A 648 -0.68 -38.98 16.07
N LEU A 649 -0.13 -39.02 14.87
CA LEU A 649 -0.16 -40.20 14.00
C LEU A 649 0.76 -41.33 14.50
N THR A 650 1.74 -41.01 15.34
CA THR A 650 2.63 -42.00 15.96
C THR A 650 1.92 -42.73 17.10
N LEU A 651 1.11 -42.02 17.90
CA LEU A 651 0.39 -42.55 19.06
C LEU A 651 -1.06 -42.97 18.75
N GLY A 652 -1.60 -42.57 17.60
CA GLY A 652 -3.01 -42.80 17.24
C GLY A 652 -4.02 -41.96 18.04
N THR A 653 -3.57 -40.95 18.78
CA THR A 653 -4.42 -40.13 19.67
C THR A 653 -4.78 -38.79 19.03
N THR A 654 -5.90 -38.18 19.43
CA THR A 654 -6.31 -36.84 19.01
C THR A 654 -6.65 -35.98 20.24
N ALA A 655 -6.10 -34.77 20.30
CA ALA A 655 -6.31 -33.86 21.44
C ALA A 655 -6.61 -32.43 20.99
N GLY A 656 -7.17 -31.63 21.90
CA GLY A 656 -7.38 -30.19 21.70
C GLY A 656 -8.60 -29.84 20.83
N LYS A 657 -9.61 -30.70 20.74
CA LYS A 657 -10.88 -30.36 20.05
C LYS A 657 -11.63 -29.29 20.83
N TYR A 658 -12.16 -28.28 20.14
CA TYR A 658 -13.07 -27.31 20.73
C TYR A 658 -13.80 -26.51 19.65
N THR A 659 -14.90 -25.87 20.05
CA THR A 659 -15.68 -24.97 19.19
C THR A 659 -15.90 -23.64 19.89
N GLN A 660 -15.99 -22.55 19.13
CA GLN A 660 -16.29 -21.21 19.64
C GLN A 660 -17.13 -20.42 18.63
N THR A 661 -18.07 -19.63 19.15
CA THR A 661 -18.83 -18.66 18.35
C THR A 661 -18.40 -17.25 18.74
N ALA A 662 -18.16 -16.40 17.76
CA ALA A 662 -17.78 -15.00 17.99
C ALA A 662 -18.64 -14.05 17.17
N PHE A 663 -18.98 -12.91 17.77
CA PHE A 663 -19.74 -11.84 17.13
C PHE A 663 -18.87 -10.58 17.06
N SER A 664 -18.75 -9.99 15.88
CA SER A 664 -17.87 -8.84 15.61
C SER A 664 -18.63 -7.67 14.98
N PRO A 665 -19.08 -6.70 15.79
CA PRO A 665 -19.68 -5.48 15.28
C PRO A 665 -18.63 -4.43 14.88
N LYS A 666 -18.99 -3.61 13.90
CA LYS A 666 -18.26 -2.41 13.49
C LYS A 666 -19.25 -1.30 13.20
N LEU A 667 -18.99 -0.11 13.74
CA LEU A 667 -19.81 1.08 13.55
C LEU A 667 -18.91 2.24 13.14
N GLY A 668 -19.40 3.17 12.32
CA GLY A 668 -18.67 4.38 12.03
C GLY A 668 -19.50 5.44 11.33
N PHE A 669 -18.96 6.64 11.26
CA PHE A 669 -19.51 7.73 10.49
C PHE A 669 -18.41 8.50 9.78
N THR A 670 -18.76 9.13 8.67
CA THR A 670 -17.93 10.12 7.99
C THR A 670 -18.75 11.36 7.70
N TYR A 671 -18.15 12.54 7.90
CA TYR A 671 -18.77 13.82 7.58
C TYR A 671 -17.79 14.66 6.76
N GLN A 672 -18.15 14.89 5.50
CA GLN A 672 -17.36 15.68 4.57
C GLN A 672 -17.54 17.17 4.86
N VAL A 673 -16.68 17.73 5.71
CA VAL A 673 -16.63 19.15 6.06
C VAL A 673 -16.42 20.02 4.83
N ILE A 674 -15.54 19.57 3.93
CA ILE A 674 -15.41 20.13 2.58
C ILE A 674 -15.73 18.99 1.62
N PRO A 675 -16.84 19.06 0.87
CA PRO A 675 -17.25 18.01 -0.05
C PRO A 675 -16.10 17.57 -0.96
N GLU A 676 -15.92 16.26 -1.04
CA GLU A 676 -14.93 15.55 -1.85
C GLU A 676 -13.46 15.92 -1.54
N GLN A 677 -13.19 16.60 -0.41
CA GLN A 677 -11.84 17.05 -0.07
C GLN A 677 -11.43 16.81 1.37
N VAL A 678 -12.30 17.05 2.34
CA VAL A 678 -11.96 16.91 3.77
C VAL A 678 -13.11 16.23 4.48
N SER A 679 -12.81 15.12 5.15
CA SER A 679 -13.77 14.30 5.88
C SER A 679 -13.29 14.08 7.30
N VAL A 680 -14.15 14.36 8.28
CA VAL A 680 -13.94 13.90 9.66
C VAL A 680 -14.62 12.55 9.82
N PHE A 681 -14.06 11.69 10.65
CA PHE A 681 -14.63 10.37 10.89
C PHE A 681 -14.52 9.96 12.36
N GLY A 682 -15.40 9.05 12.75
CA GLY A 682 -15.31 8.29 13.99
C GLY A 682 -15.73 6.85 13.75
N ASN A 683 -15.12 5.90 14.45
CA ASN A 683 -15.45 4.49 14.35
C ASN A 683 -15.31 3.74 15.68
N TYR A 684 -16.03 2.62 15.74
CA TYR A 684 -15.86 1.53 16.68
C TYR A 684 -15.57 0.26 15.88
N LEU A 685 -14.44 -0.40 16.13
CA LEU A 685 -14.07 -1.66 15.48
C LEU A 685 -13.93 -2.78 16.52
N ASN A 686 -14.38 -3.98 16.15
CA ASN A 686 -14.14 -5.20 16.92
C ASN A 686 -13.23 -6.18 16.16
N GLY A 687 -12.42 -6.91 16.92
CA GLY A 687 -11.79 -8.16 16.50
C GLY A 687 -11.69 -9.12 17.68
N PHE A 688 -11.37 -10.38 17.42
CA PHE A 688 -11.29 -11.40 18.46
C PHE A 688 -10.20 -12.42 18.15
N GLN A 689 -9.85 -13.25 19.13
CA GLN A 689 -9.03 -14.45 18.93
C GLN A 689 -9.62 -15.61 19.72
N ASN A 690 -9.77 -16.76 19.05
CA ASN A 690 -10.25 -17.99 19.66
C ASN A 690 -9.22 -18.54 20.67
N ILE A 691 -9.70 -19.06 21.80
CA ILE A 691 -8.86 -19.57 22.89
C ILE A 691 -9.29 -21.00 23.21
N ALA A 692 -8.36 -21.94 23.07
CA ALA A 692 -8.59 -23.35 23.34
C ALA A 692 -8.82 -23.60 24.85
N PRO A 693 -9.68 -24.55 25.23
CA PRO A 693 -9.78 -25.02 26.61
C PRO A 693 -8.44 -25.55 27.14
N LEU A 694 -8.25 -25.43 28.45
CA LEU A 694 -7.03 -25.89 29.13
C LEU A 694 -7.39 -26.83 30.27
N THR A 695 -6.69 -27.96 30.37
CA THR A 695 -6.71 -28.81 31.57
C THR A 695 -5.87 -28.17 32.66
N GLN A 696 -6.49 -27.89 33.81
CA GLN A 696 -5.87 -27.28 34.97
C GLN A 696 -5.05 -28.31 35.77
N PRO A 697 -4.19 -27.86 36.72
CA PRO A 697 -3.38 -28.76 37.54
C PRO A 697 -4.16 -29.79 38.35
N ASP A 698 -5.41 -29.50 38.70
CA ASP A 698 -6.32 -30.41 39.44
C ASP A 698 -7.09 -31.38 38.52
N GLY A 699 -6.81 -31.37 37.22
CA GLY A 699 -7.48 -32.21 36.22
C GLY A 699 -8.81 -31.65 35.70
N THR A 700 -9.31 -30.53 36.25
CA THR A 700 -10.51 -29.87 35.72
C THR A 700 -10.23 -29.24 34.35
N ILE A 701 -11.25 -29.11 33.50
CA ILE A 701 -11.12 -28.46 32.19
C ILE A 701 -11.72 -27.06 32.28
N SER A 702 -10.90 -26.04 32.06
CA SER A 702 -11.35 -24.66 31.91
C SER A 702 -11.64 -24.35 30.45
N THR A 703 -12.89 -23.99 30.15
CA THR A 703 -13.31 -23.49 28.85
C THR A 703 -13.26 -21.97 28.86
N PHE A 704 -12.58 -21.40 27.89
CA PHE A 704 -12.42 -19.95 27.75
C PHE A 704 -13.32 -19.41 26.66
N LYS A 705 -13.66 -18.11 26.75
CA LYS A 705 -14.28 -17.37 25.65
C LYS A 705 -13.22 -16.83 24.68
N PRO A 706 -13.55 -16.41 23.45
CA PRO A 706 -12.62 -15.66 22.64
C PRO A 706 -12.17 -14.36 23.33
N SER A 707 -10.89 -14.02 23.23
CA SER A 707 -10.43 -12.68 23.61
C SER A 707 -10.95 -11.65 22.62
N GLN A 708 -11.24 -10.44 23.09
CA GLN A 708 -11.89 -9.39 22.30
C GLN A 708 -11.02 -8.13 22.27
N ALA A 709 -10.84 -7.53 21.10
CA ALA A 709 -10.17 -6.26 20.89
C ALA A 709 -11.17 -5.24 20.35
N ASN A 710 -11.49 -4.25 21.18
CA ASN A 710 -12.42 -3.18 20.84
C ASN A 710 -11.66 -1.87 20.67
N GLN A 711 -11.82 -1.23 19.51
CA GLN A 711 -11.15 0.00 19.16
C GLN A 711 -12.16 1.14 19.02
N TRP A 712 -11.85 2.28 19.65
CA TRP A 712 -12.42 3.57 19.29
C TRP A 712 -11.39 4.37 18.50
N GLU A 713 -11.79 4.99 17.39
CA GLU A 713 -10.90 5.85 16.62
C GLU A 713 -11.65 7.06 16.05
N ALA A 714 -10.99 8.20 16.02
CA ALA A 714 -11.49 9.41 15.38
C ALA A 714 -10.35 10.15 14.67
N GLY A 715 -10.67 10.89 13.61
CA GLY A 715 -9.66 11.60 12.86
C GLY A 715 -10.19 12.39 11.68
N VAL A 716 -9.24 12.86 10.88
CA VAL A 716 -9.47 13.62 9.65
C VAL A 716 -8.81 12.89 8.50
N LYS A 717 -9.49 12.85 7.36
CA LYS A 717 -8.97 12.44 6.06
C LYS A 717 -9.09 13.59 5.09
N PHE A 718 -8.11 13.73 4.21
CA PHE A 718 -8.13 14.76 3.18
C PHE A 718 -7.64 14.21 1.84
N ASP A 719 -8.21 14.72 0.76
CA ASP A 719 -7.86 14.47 -0.64
C ASP A 719 -8.19 15.76 -1.44
N ALA A 720 -7.22 16.67 -1.50
CA ALA A 720 -7.39 18.01 -2.05
C ALA A 720 -6.57 18.22 -3.33
N PHE A 721 -6.94 19.26 -4.08
CA PHE A 721 -6.23 19.70 -5.29
C PHE A 721 -6.08 18.60 -6.35
N GLN A 722 -7.15 17.85 -6.62
CA GLN A 722 -7.15 16.72 -7.56
C GLN A 722 -6.12 15.65 -7.16
N SER A 723 -6.16 15.23 -5.89
CA SER A 723 -5.27 14.22 -5.30
C SER A 723 -3.78 14.56 -5.28
N ARG A 724 -3.43 15.84 -5.44
CA ARG A 724 -2.06 16.32 -5.20
C ARG A 724 -1.73 16.46 -3.72
N LEU A 725 -2.72 16.45 -2.83
CA LEU A 725 -2.48 16.41 -1.39
C LEU A 725 -3.52 15.47 -0.77
N SER A 726 -3.07 14.36 -0.24
CA SER A 726 -3.95 13.42 0.45
C SER A 726 -3.31 12.86 1.70
N GLY A 727 -4.12 12.35 2.63
CA GLY A 727 -3.61 11.82 3.87
C GLY A 727 -4.67 11.64 4.94
N SER A 728 -4.19 11.31 6.13
CA SER A 728 -5.02 11.18 7.31
C SER A 728 -4.25 11.47 8.59
N LEU A 729 -4.96 11.95 9.60
CA LEU A 729 -4.50 12.06 10.98
C LEU A 729 -5.57 11.43 11.87
N SER A 730 -5.20 10.44 12.68
CA SER A 730 -6.13 9.78 13.59
C SER A 730 -5.56 9.53 14.97
N TYR A 731 -6.45 9.46 15.96
CA TYR A 731 -6.17 8.95 17.29
C TYR A 731 -7.00 7.68 17.51
N TYR A 732 -6.34 6.60 17.91
CA TYR A 732 -6.98 5.31 18.18
C TYR A 732 -6.75 4.87 19.63
N ALA A 733 -7.71 4.11 20.15
CA ALA A 733 -7.63 3.44 21.43
C ALA A 733 -8.19 2.03 21.34
N ILE A 734 -7.31 1.03 21.34
CA ILE A 734 -7.62 -0.40 21.35
C ILE A 734 -7.58 -0.91 22.79
N GLN A 735 -8.63 -1.60 23.22
CA GLN A 735 -8.69 -2.35 24.47
C GLN A 735 -8.89 -3.83 24.17
N VAL A 736 -7.93 -4.65 24.59
CA VAL A 736 -8.03 -6.12 24.56
C VAL A 736 -8.49 -6.60 25.93
N THR A 737 -9.51 -7.44 25.95
CA THR A 737 -10.08 -8.07 27.14
C THR A 737 -10.10 -9.59 27.02
N ASP A 738 -10.25 -10.25 28.17
CA ASP A 738 -10.37 -11.70 28.26
C ASP A 738 -9.10 -12.43 27.77
N VAL A 739 -7.95 -11.84 28.09
CA VAL A 739 -6.64 -12.48 27.93
C VAL A 739 -6.43 -13.46 29.07
N THR A 740 -5.92 -14.65 28.75
CA THR A 740 -5.59 -15.64 29.77
C THR A 740 -4.32 -15.25 30.54
N ARG A 741 -4.29 -15.56 31.83
CA ARG A 741 -3.14 -15.33 32.71
C ARG A 741 -3.04 -16.41 33.78
N ALA A 742 -1.86 -16.53 34.38
CA ALA A 742 -1.71 -17.30 35.61
C ALA A 742 -2.52 -16.64 36.76
N ASP A 743 -3.18 -17.45 37.57
CA ASP A 743 -3.96 -17.03 38.74
C ASP A 743 -3.04 -16.72 39.93
N TYR A 744 -2.14 -15.76 39.74
CA TYR A 744 -1.16 -15.35 40.74
C TYR A 744 -1.72 -14.22 41.63
N PRO A 745 -1.44 -14.20 42.95
CA PRO A 745 -0.64 -15.18 43.71
C PRO A 745 -1.42 -16.39 44.22
N ASP A 746 -2.76 -16.39 44.10
CA ASP A 746 -3.64 -17.33 44.81
C ASP A 746 -3.44 -18.80 44.39
N ARG A 747 -3.34 -19.05 43.09
CA ARG A 747 -3.13 -20.37 42.47
C ARG A 747 -2.18 -20.27 41.26
N PRO A 748 -0.86 -20.10 41.45
CA PRO A 748 0.08 -19.74 40.37
C PRO A 748 0.18 -20.74 39.21
N ALA A 749 -0.18 -22.01 39.42
CA ALA A 749 -0.20 -23.04 38.39
C ALA A 749 -1.51 -23.09 37.60
N PHE A 750 -2.55 -22.39 38.05
CA PHE A 750 -3.86 -22.33 37.40
C PHE A 750 -3.90 -21.15 36.42
N THR A 751 -4.71 -21.29 35.37
CA THR A 751 -4.97 -20.23 34.38
C THR A 751 -6.38 -19.68 34.53
N VAL A 752 -6.51 -18.35 34.56
CA VAL A 752 -7.78 -17.60 34.58
C VAL A 752 -7.85 -16.65 33.38
N GLN A 753 -9.04 -16.14 33.06
CA GLN A 753 -9.30 -15.29 31.89
C GLN A 753 -9.96 -13.96 32.26
N ASP A 754 -9.19 -13.09 32.90
CA ASP A 754 -9.58 -11.73 33.31
C ASP A 754 -8.48 -10.69 33.01
N GLY A 755 -7.45 -11.10 32.26
CA GLY A 755 -6.34 -10.25 31.86
C GLY A 755 -6.66 -9.35 30.67
N ASN A 756 -5.93 -8.24 30.57
CA ASN A 756 -6.19 -7.17 29.61
C ASN A 756 -4.89 -6.60 29.01
N GLN A 757 -5.03 -5.89 27.90
CA GLN A 757 -3.97 -5.07 27.30
C GLN A 757 -4.62 -3.87 26.62
N TYR A 758 -3.98 -2.70 26.66
CA TYR A 758 -4.41 -1.58 25.81
C TYR A 758 -3.31 -1.17 24.85
N SER A 759 -3.71 -0.53 23.75
CA SER A 759 -2.83 0.12 22.79
C SER A 759 -3.48 1.40 22.27
N ARG A 760 -2.85 2.55 22.51
CA ARG A 760 -3.39 3.88 22.18
C ARG A 760 -2.35 4.70 21.46
N GLY A 761 -2.76 5.51 20.50
CA GLY A 761 -1.76 6.20 19.68
C GLY A 761 -2.33 7.20 18.69
N ILE A 762 -1.39 7.90 18.05
CA ILE A 762 -1.66 8.82 16.94
C ILE A 762 -0.96 8.26 15.70
N GLU A 763 -1.65 8.25 14.57
CA GLU A 763 -1.07 7.94 13.26
C GLU A 763 -1.36 9.10 12.30
N ALA A 764 -0.32 9.55 11.59
CA ALA A 764 -0.41 10.57 10.57
C ALA A 764 0.26 10.06 9.29
N GLN A 765 -0.37 10.29 8.15
CA GLN A 765 0.20 10.03 6.84
C GLN A 765 -0.14 11.16 5.89
N VAL A 766 0.80 11.50 5.02
CA VAL A 766 0.63 12.49 3.96
C VAL A 766 1.29 12.01 2.68
N VAL A 767 0.60 12.21 1.57
CA VAL A 767 1.13 12.08 0.23
C VAL A 767 0.86 13.37 -0.51
N ALA A 768 1.91 13.99 -1.05
CA ALA A 768 1.84 15.30 -1.67
C ALA A 768 2.58 15.35 -3.00
N GLN A 769 2.07 16.15 -3.94
CA GLN A 769 2.68 16.50 -5.22
C GLN A 769 2.66 18.03 -5.39
N PRO A 770 3.56 18.75 -4.68
CA PRO A 770 3.49 20.21 -4.61
C PRO A 770 3.70 20.89 -5.97
N VAL A 771 4.60 20.33 -6.79
CA VAL A 771 4.90 20.79 -8.15
C VAL A 771 5.02 19.59 -9.10
N PRO A 772 4.80 19.76 -10.41
CA PRO A 772 4.93 18.67 -11.36
C PRO A 772 6.29 17.99 -11.29
N GLY A 773 6.28 16.67 -11.10
CA GLY A 773 7.49 15.85 -10.98
C GLY A 773 7.96 15.64 -9.55
N LEU A 774 7.58 16.50 -8.59
CA LEU A 774 7.92 16.32 -7.17
C LEU A 774 6.83 15.56 -6.44
N SER A 775 7.20 14.50 -5.75
CA SER A 775 6.31 13.69 -4.93
C SER A 775 6.90 13.45 -3.55
N LEU A 776 6.08 13.54 -2.51
CA LEU A 776 6.45 13.29 -1.12
C LEU A 776 5.46 12.29 -0.53
N ILE A 777 5.98 11.31 0.19
CA ILE A 777 5.24 10.41 1.07
C ILE A 777 5.88 10.53 2.44
N ALA A 778 5.09 10.74 3.49
CA ALA A 778 5.58 10.74 4.86
C ALA A 778 4.55 10.15 5.81
N GLY A 779 5.03 9.47 6.84
CA GLY A 779 4.25 8.84 7.88
C GLY A 779 4.89 9.00 9.25
N TYR A 780 4.05 9.14 10.26
CA TYR A 780 4.44 9.16 11.67
C TYR A 780 3.44 8.32 12.48
N ALA A 781 3.95 7.53 13.41
CA ALA A 781 3.10 6.86 14.38
C ALA A 781 3.69 6.93 15.80
N TYR A 782 2.80 7.19 16.76
CA TYR A 782 3.04 7.06 18.19
C TYR A 782 2.16 5.94 18.76
N ASN A 783 2.74 5.06 19.58
CA ASN A 783 2.03 3.94 20.20
C ASN A 783 2.41 3.75 21.68
N ASN A 784 1.43 3.93 22.56
CA ASN A 784 1.49 3.60 23.98
C ASN A 784 0.68 2.32 24.24
N SER A 785 1.37 1.22 24.51
CA SER A 785 0.80 -0.11 24.76
C SER A 785 1.23 -0.61 26.13
N LYS A 786 0.31 -1.15 26.93
CA LYS A 786 0.60 -1.73 28.26
C LYS A 786 -0.26 -2.94 28.55
N TYR A 787 0.30 -3.89 29.28
CA TYR A 787 -0.48 -4.92 29.94
C TYR A 787 -1.28 -4.36 31.13
N GLN A 788 -2.43 -4.96 31.39
CA GLN A 788 -3.31 -4.65 32.51
C GLN A 788 -3.87 -5.93 33.10
N LYS A 789 -3.91 -6.04 34.43
CA LYS A 789 -4.39 -7.26 35.11
C LYS A 789 -3.68 -8.50 34.58
N ILE A 790 -2.36 -8.43 34.44
CA ILE A 790 -1.52 -9.59 34.10
C ILE A 790 -0.70 -10.01 35.33
N ASN A 791 0.28 -10.90 35.17
CA ASN A 791 1.25 -11.20 36.22
C ASN A 791 1.92 -9.91 36.76
N ALA A 792 2.10 -9.80 38.08
CA ALA A 792 2.64 -8.61 38.76
C ALA A 792 4.02 -8.14 38.23
N THR A 793 4.81 -9.01 37.61
CA THR A 793 6.10 -8.66 37.01
C THR A 793 6.00 -8.00 35.63
N LEU A 794 4.81 -7.99 35.03
CA LEU A 794 4.53 -7.43 33.70
C LEU A 794 3.41 -6.38 33.72
N ASP A 795 2.61 -6.32 34.79
CA ASP A 795 1.49 -5.39 34.88
C ASP A 795 1.96 -3.93 34.81
N GLY A 796 1.31 -3.15 33.94
CA GLY A 796 1.71 -1.77 33.64
C GLY A 796 2.98 -1.63 32.79
N LEU A 797 3.60 -2.73 32.34
CA LEU A 797 4.74 -2.69 31.43
C LEU A 797 4.30 -2.81 29.97
N ARG A 798 5.16 -2.34 29.06
CA ARG A 798 4.96 -2.43 27.61
C ARG A 798 5.09 -3.89 27.16
N PRO A 799 4.14 -4.41 26.35
CA PRO A 799 4.28 -5.71 25.72
C PRO A 799 5.55 -5.80 24.88
N SER A 800 6.31 -6.88 25.02
CA SER A 800 7.56 -7.10 24.25
C SER A 800 7.33 -7.11 22.74
N ASN A 801 6.12 -7.44 22.32
CA ASN A 801 5.65 -7.48 20.94
C ASN A 801 5.06 -6.15 20.42
N ALA A 802 5.07 -5.08 21.22
CA ALA A 802 4.49 -3.80 20.81
C ALA A 802 5.42 -2.97 19.91
N GLY A 803 6.70 -3.33 19.80
CA GLY A 803 7.70 -2.57 19.04
C GLY A 803 7.96 -1.16 19.61
N PRO A 804 8.67 -0.30 18.86
CA PRO A 804 8.98 1.07 19.27
C PRO A 804 7.75 1.95 19.48
N GLU A 805 7.85 2.93 20.39
CA GLU A 805 6.78 3.89 20.63
C GLU A 805 6.62 4.89 19.49
N HIS A 806 7.73 5.29 18.86
CA HIS A 806 7.75 6.29 17.78
C HIS A 806 8.36 5.70 16.51
N THR A 807 7.70 5.95 15.38
CA THR A 807 8.20 5.56 14.06
C THR A 807 7.95 6.68 13.06
N VAL A 808 8.87 6.84 12.11
CA VAL A 808 8.75 7.77 10.98
C VAL A 808 9.21 7.05 9.72
N ASN A 809 8.49 7.25 8.62
CA ASN A 809 8.95 6.84 7.30
C ASN A 809 8.68 7.97 6.30
N PHE A 810 9.57 8.17 5.34
CA PHE A 810 9.34 9.14 4.26
C PHE A 810 10.07 8.76 2.99
N TRP A 811 9.55 9.25 1.87
CA TRP A 811 10.15 9.15 0.55
C TRP A 811 9.82 10.41 -0.26
N LEU A 812 10.85 11.08 -0.75
CA LEU A 812 10.79 12.26 -1.60
C LEU A 812 11.37 11.87 -2.96
N SER A 813 10.68 12.18 -4.04
CA SER A 813 11.19 11.95 -5.39
C SER A 813 10.89 13.09 -6.34
N TYR A 814 11.81 13.29 -7.27
CA TYR A 814 11.71 14.31 -8.31
C TYR A 814 12.06 13.72 -9.67
N GLY A 815 11.08 13.72 -10.58
CA GLY A 815 11.23 13.30 -11.97
C GLY A 815 11.19 14.48 -12.94
N ILE A 816 12.22 14.63 -13.76
CA ILE A 816 12.31 15.66 -14.79
C ILE A 816 11.43 15.27 -15.99
N ARG A 817 10.43 16.12 -16.29
CA ARG A 817 9.41 15.82 -17.31
C ARG A 817 9.63 16.50 -18.67
N LYS A 818 10.52 17.50 -18.74
CA LYS A 818 10.73 18.33 -19.95
C LYS A 818 12.22 18.55 -20.20
N GLY A 819 12.55 18.95 -21.43
CA GLY A 819 13.92 19.26 -21.84
C GLY A 819 14.78 18.03 -22.11
N ILE A 820 16.09 18.26 -22.27
CA ILE A 820 17.08 17.21 -22.60
C ILE A 820 17.23 16.15 -21.49
N TRP A 821 16.87 16.49 -20.26
CA TRP A 821 16.94 15.61 -19.08
C TRP A 821 15.62 14.89 -18.81
N ARG A 822 14.64 14.94 -19.73
CA ARG A 822 13.37 14.23 -19.57
C ARG A 822 13.60 12.74 -19.32
N GLY A 823 12.96 12.21 -18.29
CA GLY A 823 13.06 10.80 -17.89
C GLY A 823 14.05 10.56 -16.75
N PHE A 824 14.93 11.52 -16.43
CA PHE A 824 15.76 11.41 -15.22
C PHE A 824 14.92 11.62 -13.96
N GLY A 825 15.13 10.77 -12.97
CA GLY A 825 14.51 10.84 -11.65
C GLY A 825 15.54 10.67 -10.54
N ILE A 826 15.29 11.34 -9.41
CA ILE A 826 16.02 11.13 -8.16
C ILE A 826 15.01 10.86 -7.04
N GLY A 827 15.41 10.04 -6.08
CA GLY A 827 14.63 9.70 -4.91
C GLY A 827 15.50 9.68 -3.67
N PHE A 828 14.94 10.10 -2.54
CA PHE A 828 15.59 10.09 -1.23
C PHE A 828 14.54 9.81 -0.16
N GLY A 829 14.87 8.96 0.80
CA GLY A 829 13.95 8.66 1.89
C GLY A 829 14.61 7.94 3.04
N GLY A 830 13.81 7.58 4.03
CA GLY A 830 14.32 6.86 5.18
C GLY A 830 13.25 6.38 6.15
N ASN A 831 13.70 5.56 7.09
CA ASN A 831 12.88 4.95 8.13
C ASN A 831 13.57 5.14 9.48
N TYR A 832 12.88 5.78 10.41
CA TYR A 832 13.28 5.89 11.81
C TYR A 832 12.38 5.02 12.69
N ALA A 833 13.01 4.33 13.63
CA ALA A 833 12.31 3.64 14.70
C ALA A 833 13.00 3.96 16.03
N GLY A 834 12.19 4.31 17.03
CA GLY A 834 12.69 4.53 18.38
C GLY A 834 13.25 3.26 19.02
N GLU A 835 13.72 3.38 20.26
CA GLU A 835 14.17 2.22 21.03
C GLU A 835 13.03 1.21 21.18
N ASN A 836 13.37 -0.08 21.05
CA ASN A 836 12.42 -1.16 21.30
C ASN A 836 12.78 -1.89 22.60
N ALA A 837 12.01 -1.65 23.65
CA ALA A 837 12.18 -2.32 24.93
C ALA A 837 11.50 -3.70 24.91
N VAL A 838 12.32 -4.75 24.85
CA VAL A 838 11.93 -6.14 25.08
C VAL A 838 11.91 -6.37 26.60
N ILE A 839 10.70 -6.41 27.16
CA ILE A 839 10.46 -6.58 28.60
C ILE A 839 9.81 -7.94 28.83
N LEU A 840 10.49 -8.82 29.58
CA LEU A 840 9.96 -10.13 29.97
C LEU A 840 9.55 -10.17 31.46
N SER A 841 10.06 -9.24 32.26
CA SER A 841 9.67 -9.00 33.66
C SER A 841 10.23 -7.66 34.14
N THR A 842 9.87 -7.21 35.34
CA THR A 842 10.47 -6.03 36.00
C THR A 842 12.00 -6.13 36.15
N ALA A 843 12.55 -7.35 36.28
CA ALA A 843 13.99 -7.58 36.34
C ALA A 843 14.64 -7.71 34.94
N SER A 844 13.86 -8.13 33.95
CA SER A 844 14.32 -8.51 32.61
C SER A 844 13.89 -7.48 31.56
N ARG A 845 14.77 -6.50 31.33
CA ARG A 845 14.61 -5.45 30.31
C ARG A 845 15.84 -5.42 29.40
N TYR A 846 15.60 -5.61 28.11
CA TYR A 846 16.56 -5.57 27.02
C TYR A 846 16.08 -4.61 25.95
N THR A 847 16.93 -3.72 25.48
CA THR A 847 16.53 -2.64 24.58
C THR A 847 17.31 -2.73 23.29
N LEU A 848 16.58 -2.87 22.18
CA LEU A 848 17.15 -2.67 20.85
C LEU A 848 17.28 -1.16 20.62
N PRO A 849 18.47 -0.65 20.25
CA PRO A 849 18.68 0.78 20.03
C PRO A 849 17.77 1.33 18.93
N SER A 850 17.49 2.63 19.00
CA SER A 850 16.85 3.35 17.89
C SER A 850 17.74 3.34 16.65
N TYR A 851 17.12 3.52 15.48
CA TYR A 851 17.83 3.63 14.23
C TYR A 851 17.18 4.63 13.27
N PHE A 852 17.97 5.17 12.34
CA PHE A 852 17.51 5.98 11.24
C PHE A 852 18.22 5.61 9.94
N VAL A 853 17.57 4.76 9.14
CA VAL A 853 18.14 4.22 7.91
C VAL A 853 17.71 5.10 6.74
N LEU A 854 18.68 5.69 6.05
CA LEU A 854 18.48 6.53 4.86
C LEU A 854 18.76 5.76 3.58
N GLY A 855 18.06 6.09 2.50
CA GLY A 855 18.26 5.54 1.17
C GLY A 855 18.08 6.58 0.08
N ALA A 856 18.72 6.35 -1.07
CA ALA A 856 18.54 7.18 -2.25
C ALA A 856 18.49 6.33 -3.51
N GLY A 857 17.89 6.87 -4.55
CA GLY A 857 17.87 6.27 -5.87
C GLY A 857 17.99 7.30 -6.98
N ALA A 858 18.48 6.86 -8.12
CA ALA A 858 18.46 7.60 -9.37
C ALA A 858 17.89 6.69 -10.45
N SER A 859 17.11 7.26 -11.36
CA SER A 859 16.52 6.52 -12.48
C SER A 859 16.60 7.32 -13.77
N TYR A 860 16.59 6.60 -14.87
CA TYR A 860 16.42 7.16 -16.20
C TYR A 860 15.40 6.33 -16.97
N ASP A 861 14.24 6.93 -17.24
CA ASP A 861 13.12 6.28 -17.89
C ASP A 861 13.02 6.69 -19.37
N HIS A 862 13.30 5.75 -20.25
CA HIS A 862 13.18 5.89 -21.70
C HIS A 862 11.96 5.09 -22.20
N THR A 863 11.55 5.33 -23.45
CA THR A 863 10.41 4.62 -24.07
C THR A 863 10.65 3.12 -24.20
N ARG A 864 11.89 2.70 -24.47
CA ARG A 864 12.29 1.30 -24.69
C ARG A 864 12.99 0.63 -23.52
N PHE A 865 13.52 1.40 -22.58
CA PHE A 865 14.26 0.85 -21.45
C PHE A 865 14.18 1.77 -20.23
N ARG A 866 14.52 1.22 -19.07
CA ARG A 866 14.70 1.98 -17.83
C ARG A 866 15.97 1.54 -17.15
N LEU A 867 16.73 2.50 -16.64
CA LEU A 867 17.87 2.26 -15.77
C LEU A 867 17.53 2.74 -14.37
N ASN A 868 17.86 1.97 -13.34
CA ASN A 868 17.74 2.40 -11.95
C ASN A 868 19.02 2.08 -11.18
N LEU A 869 19.37 2.94 -10.24
CA LEU A 869 20.41 2.77 -9.25
C LEU A 869 19.79 3.08 -7.89
N LYS A 870 20.05 2.25 -6.87
CA LYS A 870 19.58 2.45 -5.51
C LYS A 870 20.68 2.15 -4.52
N ALA A 871 20.79 3.01 -3.51
CA ALA A 871 21.57 2.76 -2.30
C ALA A 871 20.62 2.65 -1.10
N ASP A 872 20.58 1.47 -0.49
CA ASP A 872 19.93 1.20 0.79
C ASP A 872 20.93 1.46 1.93
N ASN A 873 20.46 2.02 3.06
CA ASN A 873 21.27 2.29 4.24
C ASN A 873 22.55 3.10 3.94
N LEU A 874 22.38 4.27 3.32
CA LEU A 874 23.45 5.17 2.86
C LEU A 874 24.49 5.54 3.92
N THR A 875 24.07 5.57 5.19
CA THR A 875 24.93 5.93 6.33
C THR A 875 25.64 4.73 6.95
N ASP A 876 25.48 3.54 6.38
CA ASP A 876 26.03 2.28 6.87
C ASP A 876 25.69 2.01 8.35
N GLN A 877 24.47 2.36 8.76
CA GLN A 877 24.05 2.20 10.14
C GLN A 877 23.91 0.71 10.47
N ARG A 878 24.59 0.24 11.51
CA ARG A 878 24.35 -1.08 12.11
C ARG A 878 23.16 -0.98 13.05
N TYR A 879 22.12 -1.75 12.78
CA TYR A 879 20.90 -1.75 13.59
C TYR A 879 20.34 -3.16 13.75
N TRP A 880 19.39 -3.30 14.68
CA TRP A 880 18.76 -4.55 15.03
C TRP A 880 17.24 -4.41 15.08
N VAL A 881 16.56 -5.50 14.75
CA VAL A 881 15.11 -5.66 14.93
C VAL A 881 14.80 -6.90 15.76
N GLY A 882 13.57 -7.00 16.27
CA GLY A 882 13.17 -8.11 17.13
C GLY A 882 12.12 -7.71 18.17
N TRP A 883 11.73 -8.67 19.00
CA TRP A 883 10.71 -8.52 20.06
C TRP A 883 10.91 -9.48 21.25
N SER A 884 11.63 -10.58 21.03
CA SER A 884 12.40 -11.35 22.05
C SER A 884 13.76 -11.79 21.50
N THR A 885 13.98 -11.55 20.21
CA THR A 885 15.17 -11.86 19.45
C THR A 885 15.99 -10.60 19.19
N THR A 886 17.28 -10.79 18.92
CA THR A 886 18.18 -9.75 18.40
C THR A 886 18.57 -10.14 16.99
N ILE A 887 18.05 -9.43 15.98
CA ILE A 887 18.28 -9.75 14.57
C ILE A 887 19.05 -8.59 13.94
N PRO A 888 20.34 -8.77 13.58
CA PRO A 888 21.11 -7.75 12.90
C PRO A 888 20.54 -7.53 11.50
N GLN A 889 20.63 -6.30 11.02
CA GLN A 889 20.05 -5.90 9.76
C GLN A 889 21.12 -5.46 8.76
N MET A 890 20.77 -5.52 7.48
CA MET A 890 21.73 -5.30 6.41
C MET A 890 22.38 -3.91 6.48
N PRO A 891 23.72 -3.82 6.36
CA PRO A 891 24.46 -2.56 6.22
C PRO A 891 24.20 -1.91 4.85
N ALA A 892 25.01 -0.92 4.46
CA ALA A 892 24.87 -0.26 3.16
C ALA A 892 24.86 -1.27 1.99
N ARG A 893 23.90 -1.14 1.08
CA ARG A 893 23.80 -1.96 -0.15
C ARG A 893 23.52 -1.07 -1.35
N VAL A 894 24.28 -1.25 -2.42
CA VAL A 894 23.98 -0.65 -3.73
C VAL A 894 23.42 -1.72 -4.67
N SER A 895 22.36 -1.37 -5.41
CA SER A 895 21.76 -2.21 -6.44
C SER A 895 21.45 -1.39 -7.68
N ALA A 896 21.51 -2.03 -8.85
CA ALA A 896 21.18 -1.44 -10.13
C ALA A 896 20.25 -2.37 -10.91
N SER A 897 19.39 -1.80 -11.74
CA SER A 897 18.54 -2.57 -12.63
C SER A 897 18.46 -1.98 -14.03
N VAL A 898 18.28 -2.89 -14.99
CA VAL A 898 17.98 -2.58 -16.39
C VAL A 898 16.66 -3.24 -16.74
N THR A 899 15.69 -2.45 -17.15
CA THR A 899 14.39 -2.92 -17.66
C THR A 899 14.34 -2.68 -19.16
N LEU A 900 13.99 -3.71 -19.92
CA LEU A 900 13.61 -3.62 -21.32
C LEU A 900 12.08 -3.58 -21.41
N LYS A 901 11.54 -2.64 -22.20
CA LYS A 901 10.13 -2.48 -22.47
C LYS A 901 9.88 -2.87 -23.92
N LEU A 902 9.07 -3.91 -24.12
CA LEU A 902 8.79 -4.54 -25.41
C LEU A 902 7.33 -4.30 -25.81
#